data_AF-A0A523C7Z8-F1
#
_entry.id   AF-A0A523C7Z8-F1
#
_cell.length_a   1.000
_cell.length_b   1.000
_cell.length_c   1.000
_cell.angle_alpha   90.00
_cell.angle_beta   90.00
_cell.angle_gamma   90.00
#
_symmetry.space_group_name_H-M   'P 1'
#
loop_
_entity.id
_entity.type
_entity.pdbx_description
1 polymer ?
#
loop_
_entity_poly.entity_id
_entity_poly.type
_entity_poly.pdbx_seq_one_letter_code
_entity_poly.pdbx_strand_id
1 'polypeptide(L)'
;MLTRLMLGLCLQGFAFFCLLASPATVWAMPAPVVITPEHGSYFLAKHLELLEDPTTHLTITDIISRQNEPRFTPSSTETPSFGFTTSAVWARFTVKNSLPRTVEYFLEIKYPLLDQIDLYIPSGPETFTVFKAGDSLPFKDRAIQHKNTIFPVMLASGEEKTLYLRCETTSSLNLPIVLHSPACLAEEITREQTLLGIYYGILLVMMIYNFFIYLGLKDSTYLYYVLFVFTYMLFQLSVNGMAFQYFWPNRIWWANNCTPLFIFLAYIFATQFTRNILDTAKNVPRIDAILRAGLVLSALGSVLTLFVGYNLSIRLATLMSLTVVALIVAGFTCMIKGYRPARYYFLAWSVSMLGVTVYALKTFGILPHIFITHWGIQLGSAWEVILLSMGLADRFQLMKQEKEQMQTVYARELEEAHGELEKSFRDMEQFKNSLETLLEARTADLSRVNENLAREAEDRQKAEARAEAASKAKSQFLASMSHEIRTPMNAILGMANMASKLAETEKLRQYLAVIQDSGKTLLALINDILDFSKIEAGRLDLECANFDLRETLESLADLFGKQAADKGLELLINVRGNTPCALKGDALRLRQILINLVNNAIKFTQTGEVAVTAHGERLTDNAAILSFSVRDTGSGINHAQIRQLFSEYTQADSSTSRLYGGTGLGLAISKQLVTLMGGEISAESEPGRGSTFRFTVSVELQPQEAQHALVLPTSISGARVLVATRHPALRETLLEMLAGFACRPEILQPFAAGAITQNTSEHALFVLDSSLPELDLPHFLANRAASHPDESLTPAIILTQPDSGPPLENLQGCPRVVVLTKPLKQSYLFEAIVTCLETADATPACTSLPPRENDKKQFTTLKGKQVLVVEDDPVNQMVTSQLLTRAGILVDIAGNGHEALAALQEKTYDAVLMDVIMPKMDGLTTTKAIRQSLGLDLPIIALTANAIKGDREKCLAAGMDAYLTKPVEIQSMYQILEKFTAVRP
;
A
#
# COMPACT_ATOMS: atom_id res chain seq x y z
N MET A 1 -7.45 -56.08 -2.28
CA MET A 1 -6.46 -57.13 -2.64
C MET A 1 -5.06 -56.53 -2.81
N LEU A 2 -4.87 -55.44 -3.57
CA LEU A 2 -3.59 -54.71 -3.68
C LEU A 2 -3.07 -54.15 -2.34
N THR A 3 -3.93 -53.69 -1.43
CA THR A 3 -3.55 -53.21 -0.09
C THR A 3 -2.99 -54.30 0.82
N ARG A 4 -3.44 -55.56 0.68
CA ARG A 4 -2.85 -56.72 1.39
C ARG A 4 -1.56 -57.20 0.71
N LEU A 5 -1.46 -57.05 -0.62
CA LEU A 5 -0.25 -57.39 -1.38
C LEU A 5 0.91 -56.43 -1.06
N MET A 6 0.64 -55.12 -0.94
CA MET A 6 1.64 -54.09 -0.63
C MET A 6 2.04 -54.05 0.85
N LEU A 7 1.10 -54.26 1.78
CA LEU A 7 1.45 -54.43 3.19
C LEU A 7 2.25 -55.72 3.41
N GLY A 8 1.93 -56.78 2.66
CA GLY A 8 2.69 -58.02 2.58
C GLY A 8 4.10 -57.83 2.00
N LEU A 9 4.25 -57.08 0.91
CA LEU A 9 5.55 -56.78 0.29
C LEU A 9 6.42 -55.84 1.13
N CYS A 10 5.85 -54.90 1.88
CA CYS A 10 6.60 -54.06 2.82
C CYS A 10 7.02 -54.81 4.09
N LEU A 11 6.15 -55.68 4.65
CA LEU A 11 6.51 -56.52 5.81
C LEU A 11 7.44 -57.69 5.41
N GLN A 12 7.27 -58.28 4.23
CA GLN A 12 8.19 -59.29 3.70
C GLN A 12 9.49 -58.66 3.24
N GLY A 13 9.49 -57.43 2.70
CA GLY A 13 10.71 -56.68 2.41
C GLY A 13 11.51 -56.37 3.67
N PHE A 14 10.86 -56.03 4.77
CA PHE A 14 11.50 -55.77 6.07
C PHE A 14 11.98 -57.07 6.75
N ALA A 15 11.20 -58.16 6.70
CA ALA A 15 11.56 -59.46 7.30
C ALA A 15 12.59 -60.26 6.46
N PHE A 16 12.61 -60.12 5.14
CA PHE A 16 13.60 -60.74 4.25
C PHE A 16 14.96 -60.04 4.31
N PHE A 17 14.99 -58.74 4.62
CA PHE A 17 16.24 -57.99 4.85
C PHE A 17 16.88 -58.28 6.21
N CYS A 18 16.09 -58.64 7.23
CA CYS A 18 16.62 -59.11 8.52
C CYS A 18 17.28 -60.50 8.44
N LEU A 19 17.17 -61.22 7.32
CA LEU A 19 17.72 -62.58 7.13
C LEU A 19 18.98 -62.63 6.23
N LEU A 20 19.43 -61.50 5.65
CA LEU A 20 20.51 -61.49 4.64
C LEU A 20 21.73 -60.59 4.95
N ALA A 21 21.92 -60.18 6.21
CA ALA A 21 23.10 -59.41 6.61
C ALA A 21 23.90 -60.15 7.69
N SER A 22 24.63 -61.19 7.30
CA SER A 22 25.81 -61.64 8.04
C SER A 22 27.07 -61.35 7.21
N PRO A 23 27.83 -60.28 7.49
CA PRO A 23 29.19 -60.22 7.02
C PRO A 23 30.03 -61.16 7.89
N ALA A 24 30.66 -62.14 7.26
CA ALA A 24 31.68 -62.96 7.91
C ALA A 24 32.83 -62.05 8.38
N THR A 25 33.00 -61.93 9.70
CA THR A 25 34.09 -61.17 10.33
C THR A 25 35.38 -61.99 10.31
N VAL A 26 36.38 -61.55 9.56
CA VAL A 26 37.77 -61.97 9.74
C VAL A 26 38.36 -61.12 10.87
N TRP A 27 38.78 -61.78 11.95
CA TRP A 27 39.43 -61.16 13.09
C TRP A 27 40.90 -60.87 12.74
N ALA A 28 41.19 -59.66 12.27
CA ALA A 28 42.56 -59.16 12.16
C ALA A 28 42.81 -58.17 13.31
N MET A 29 44.00 -58.21 13.92
CA MET A 29 44.39 -57.18 14.89
C MET A 29 44.42 -55.81 14.20
N PRO A 30 43.82 -54.76 14.80
CA PRO A 30 43.81 -53.43 14.19
C PRO A 30 45.24 -52.88 14.12
N ALA A 31 45.70 -52.58 12.91
CA ALA A 31 47.02 -52.00 12.68
C ALA A 31 47.08 -50.54 13.19
N PRO A 32 48.24 -50.04 13.65
CA PRO A 32 48.39 -48.63 14.02
C PRO A 32 48.14 -47.73 12.81
N VAL A 33 47.55 -46.55 13.05
CA VAL A 33 47.38 -45.52 12.02
C VAL A 33 48.71 -44.85 11.77
N VAL A 34 49.28 -45.07 10.59
CA VAL A 34 50.58 -44.52 10.20
C VAL A 34 50.39 -43.23 9.44
N ILE A 35 50.86 -42.12 10.01
CA ILE A 35 50.87 -40.82 9.34
C ILE A 35 51.99 -40.81 8.30
N THR A 36 51.63 -40.54 7.06
CA THR A 36 52.51 -40.53 5.89
C THR A 36 52.62 -39.12 5.29
N PRO A 37 53.57 -38.86 4.36
CA PRO A 37 53.72 -37.55 3.70
C PRO A 37 52.55 -37.13 2.82
N GLU A 38 51.70 -38.07 2.42
CA GLU A 38 50.46 -37.77 1.71
C GLU A 38 49.48 -37.08 2.67
N HIS A 39 48.98 -35.91 2.28
CA HIS A 39 47.99 -35.16 3.06
C HIS A 39 46.75 -36.04 3.28
N GLY A 40 46.51 -36.47 4.52
CA GLY A 40 45.47 -37.47 4.81
C GLY A 40 44.52 -37.06 5.92
N SER A 41 43.23 -37.29 5.68
CA SER A 41 42.25 -37.56 6.73
C SER A 41 42.18 -39.06 6.94
N TYR A 42 42.32 -39.52 8.18
CA TYR A 42 42.35 -40.95 8.51
C TYR A 42 41.07 -41.31 9.29
N PHE A 43 40.21 -42.14 8.69
CA PHE A 43 39.03 -42.69 9.37
C PHE A 43 39.46 -43.77 10.35
N LEU A 44 39.22 -43.57 11.64
CA LEU A 44 39.77 -44.45 12.68
C LEU A 44 38.93 -45.70 12.92
N ALA A 45 37.73 -45.81 12.34
CA ALA A 45 36.76 -46.86 12.66
C ALA A 45 37.30 -48.30 12.59
N LYS A 46 38.18 -48.62 11.63
CA LYS A 46 38.81 -49.96 11.48
C LYS A 46 40.06 -50.16 12.36
N HIS A 47 40.51 -49.09 13.00
CA HIS A 47 41.68 -49.03 13.89
C HIS A 47 41.29 -48.90 15.37
N LEU A 48 39.98 -48.85 15.66
CA LEU A 48 39.45 -48.75 17.02
C LEU A 48 39.33 -50.13 17.66
N GLU A 49 39.78 -50.22 18.90
CA GLU A 49 39.41 -51.26 19.83
C GLU A 49 38.44 -50.70 20.86
N LEU A 50 37.31 -51.38 21.05
CA LEU A 50 36.18 -50.91 21.85
C LEU A 50 35.97 -51.82 23.06
N LEU A 51 35.65 -51.20 24.20
CA LEU A 51 35.26 -51.87 25.44
C LEU A 51 34.03 -51.16 26.00
N GLU A 52 32.93 -51.90 26.15
CA GLU A 52 31.73 -51.40 26.82
C GLU A 52 31.88 -51.59 28.35
N ASP A 53 31.62 -50.53 29.10
CA ASP A 53 31.57 -50.48 30.56
C ASP A 53 30.13 -50.25 31.04
N PRO A 54 29.37 -51.33 31.32
CA PRO A 54 28.01 -51.22 31.83
C PRO A 54 27.93 -50.58 33.22
N THR A 55 29.03 -50.60 33.98
CA THR A 55 29.08 -50.08 35.34
C THR A 55 29.44 -48.61 35.40
N THR A 56 29.96 -48.03 34.32
CA THR A 56 30.46 -46.65 34.20
C THR A 56 31.60 -46.27 35.16
N HIS A 57 32.09 -47.22 35.96
CA HIS A 57 33.06 -46.99 37.03
C HIS A 57 34.52 -47.25 36.64
N LEU A 58 34.78 -47.82 35.46
CA LEU A 58 36.16 -48.09 35.03
C LEU A 58 36.90 -46.78 34.82
N THR A 59 38.07 -46.67 35.47
CA THR A 59 38.98 -45.54 35.34
C THR A 59 40.07 -45.83 34.31
N ILE A 60 40.78 -44.80 33.84
CA ILE A 60 41.91 -44.97 32.91
C ILE A 60 42.99 -45.92 33.47
N THR A 61 43.22 -45.90 34.79
CA THR A 61 44.15 -46.81 35.47
C THR A 61 43.69 -48.27 35.41
N ASP A 62 42.38 -48.52 35.48
CA ASP A 62 41.83 -49.88 35.33
C ASP A 62 41.95 -50.36 33.88
N ILE A 63 41.74 -49.46 32.92
CA ILE A 63 41.79 -49.75 31.48
C ILE A 63 43.20 -50.12 31.00
N ILE A 64 44.24 -49.49 31.55
CA ILE A 64 45.64 -49.76 31.18
C ILE A 64 46.18 -51.01 31.88
N SER A 65 45.52 -51.48 32.95
CA SER A 65 45.92 -52.72 33.63
C SER A 65 45.81 -53.94 32.70
N ARG A 66 46.83 -54.83 32.75
CA ARG A 66 46.88 -56.07 31.93
C ARG A 66 45.65 -56.99 32.09
N GLN A 67 44.82 -56.78 33.11
CA GLN A 67 43.60 -57.58 33.34
C GLN A 67 42.48 -57.26 32.34
N ASN A 68 42.41 -56.03 31.81
CA ASN A 68 41.34 -55.61 30.89
C ASN A 68 41.75 -55.68 29.40
N GLU A 69 43.01 -55.99 29.12
CA GLU A 69 43.56 -56.17 27.77
C GLU A 69 42.77 -57.16 26.88
N PRO A 70 42.27 -58.32 27.37
CA PRO A 70 41.47 -59.24 26.55
C PRO A 70 39.99 -58.85 26.39
N ARG A 71 39.51 -57.78 27.05
CA ARG A 71 38.11 -57.32 26.95
C ARG A 71 37.88 -56.35 25.79
N PHE A 72 38.95 -55.84 25.18
CA PHE A 72 38.86 -54.96 24.02
C PHE A 72 38.54 -55.77 22.76
N THR A 73 37.46 -55.38 22.09
CA THR A 73 37.05 -55.98 20.81
C THR A 73 37.37 -55.04 19.66
N PRO A 74 38.00 -55.52 18.56
CA PRO A 74 38.24 -54.69 17.40
C PRO A 74 36.91 -54.29 16.74
N SER A 75 36.83 -53.04 16.30
CA SER A 75 35.66 -52.55 15.59
C SER A 75 35.55 -53.21 14.21
N SER A 76 34.38 -53.79 13.92
CA SER A 76 34.06 -54.44 12.64
C SER A 76 33.31 -53.54 11.67
N THR A 77 32.97 -52.31 12.06
CA THR A 77 32.09 -51.41 11.30
C THR A 77 32.79 -50.10 10.93
N GLU A 78 32.34 -49.45 9.85
CA GLU A 78 32.88 -48.14 9.44
C GLU A 78 32.47 -46.99 10.38
N THR A 79 31.44 -47.17 11.20
CA THR A 79 31.03 -46.25 12.26
C THR A 79 30.45 -47.05 13.42
N PRO A 80 31.23 -47.28 14.50
CA PRO A 80 30.72 -47.96 15.69
C PRO A 80 29.49 -47.27 16.25
N SER A 81 28.41 -48.04 16.40
CA SER A 81 27.14 -47.58 16.95
C SER A 81 26.67 -48.55 18.03
N PHE A 82 26.31 -48.00 19.19
CA PHE A 82 25.78 -48.75 20.33
C PHE A 82 24.30 -48.39 20.59
N GLY A 83 23.70 -47.58 19.72
CA GLY A 83 22.33 -47.09 19.89
C GLY A 83 22.15 -46.31 21.19
N PHE A 84 20.96 -46.38 21.79
CA PHE A 84 20.71 -45.83 23.12
C PHE A 84 21.21 -46.81 24.19
N THR A 85 22.39 -46.54 24.74
CA THR A 85 22.98 -47.31 25.84
C THR A 85 23.11 -46.46 27.10
N THR A 86 23.14 -47.09 28.28
CA THR A 86 23.50 -46.45 29.55
C THR A 86 24.95 -46.74 29.94
N SER A 87 25.64 -47.59 29.18
CA SER A 87 27.05 -47.95 29.40
C SER A 87 27.98 -46.84 28.93
N ALA A 88 29.11 -46.66 29.62
CA ALA A 88 30.21 -45.88 29.08
C ALA A 88 30.99 -46.73 28.07
N VAL A 89 31.44 -46.15 26.96
CA VAL A 89 32.24 -46.85 25.96
C VAL A 89 33.66 -46.30 25.96
N TRP A 90 34.61 -47.21 26.14
CA TRP A 90 36.04 -46.94 25.99
C TRP A 90 36.49 -47.33 24.59
N ALA A 91 37.13 -46.40 23.89
CA ALA A 91 37.75 -46.64 22.60
C ALA A 91 39.25 -46.35 22.70
N ARG A 92 40.10 -47.24 22.18
CA ARG A 92 41.54 -47.00 22.07
C ARG A 92 42.03 -47.22 20.65
N PHE A 93 43.03 -46.46 20.26
CA PHE A 93 43.69 -46.58 18.96
C PHE A 93 45.13 -46.08 19.04
N THR A 94 45.99 -46.64 18.20
CA THR A 94 47.42 -46.28 18.16
C THR A 94 47.72 -45.47 16.91
N VAL A 95 48.43 -44.35 17.08
CA VAL A 95 48.87 -43.47 15.99
C VAL A 95 50.40 -43.40 15.97
N LYS A 96 50.99 -43.57 14.79
CA LYS A 96 52.44 -43.52 14.57
C LYS A 96 52.79 -42.41 13.58
N ASN A 97 53.67 -41.50 13.98
CA ASN A 97 54.19 -40.46 13.10
C ASN A 97 55.44 -40.96 12.35
N SER A 98 55.32 -41.25 11.05
CA SER A 98 56.48 -41.64 10.23
C SER A 98 57.22 -40.47 9.58
N LEU A 99 56.81 -39.22 9.87
CA LEU A 99 57.44 -38.02 9.30
C LEU A 99 58.66 -37.60 10.13
N PRO A 100 59.69 -37.01 9.50
CA PRO A 100 60.92 -36.58 10.16
C PRO A 100 60.75 -35.31 11.04
N ARG A 101 59.51 -34.89 11.32
CA ARG A 101 59.17 -33.67 12.06
C ARG A 101 58.01 -33.92 13.02
N THR A 102 57.94 -33.14 14.09
CA THR A 102 56.74 -33.08 14.92
C THR A 102 55.56 -32.56 14.11
N VAL A 103 54.40 -33.22 14.23
CA VAL A 103 53.17 -32.85 13.52
C VAL A 103 52.02 -32.65 14.50
N GLU A 104 51.16 -31.69 14.16
CA GLU A 104 49.89 -31.44 14.82
C GLU A 104 48.76 -32.00 13.96
N TYR A 105 47.92 -32.84 14.56
CA TYR A 105 46.71 -33.38 13.94
C TYR A 105 45.52 -33.12 14.84
N PHE A 106 44.33 -33.11 14.26
CA PHE A 106 43.07 -32.86 14.95
C PHE A 106 42.21 -34.11 14.93
N LEU A 107 41.88 -34.61 16.12
CA LEU A 107 40.95 -35.71 16.30
C LEU A 107 39.53 -35.14 16.34
N GLU A 108 38.76 -35.34 15.26
CA GLU A 108 37.37 -34.91 15.15
C GLU A 108 36.42 -36.08 15.42
N ILE A 109 35.41 -35.83 16.25
CA ILE A 109 34.27 -36.73 16.44
C ILE A 109 33.07 -36.07 15.75
N LYS A 110 32.67 -36.62 14.59
CA LYS A 110 31.61 -36.08 13.72
C LYS A 110 30.19 -36.38 14.25
N TYR A 111 29.98 -36.19 15.55
CA TYR A 111 28.70 -36.40 16.22
C TYR A 111 28.58 -35.42 17.40
N PRO A 112 27.87 -34.29 17.22
CA PRO A 112 27.87 -33.19 18.20
C PRO A 112 27.03 -33.44 19.45
N LEU A 113 26.17 -34.47 19.44
CA LEU A 113 25.17 -34.78 20.47
C LEU A 113 25.67 -35.76 21.56
N LEU A 114 26.98 -35.78 21.82
CA LEU A 114 27.57 -36.62 22.87
C LEU A 114 27.70 -35.81 24.16
N ASP A 115 27.14 -36.34 25.24
CA ASP A 115 27.08 -35.67 26.54
C ASP A 115 28.47 -35.42 27.11
N GLN A 116 29.28 -36.47 27.26
CA GLN A 116 30.63 -36.37 27.80
C GLN A 116 31.62 -37.22 26.99
N ILE A 117 32.75 -36.58 26.66
CA ILE A 117 33.85 -37.15 25.92
C ILE A 117 35.15 -36.77 26.63
N ASP A 118 35.85 -37.77 27.16
CA ASP A 118 37.16 -37.59 27.79
C ASP A 118 38.23 -38.24 26.91
N LEU A 119 39.17 -37.45 26.39
CA LEU A 119 40.34 -37.93 25.65
C LEU A 119 41.57 -37.93 26.56
N TYR A 120 42.20 -39.09 26.70
CA TYR A 120 43.42 -39.30 27.49
C TYR A 120 44.61 -39.49 26.55
N ILE A 121 45.56 -38.56 26.60
CA ILE A 121 46.80 -38.60 25.81
C ILE A 121 47.99 -38.88 26.74
N PRO A 122 48.76 -39.97 26.54
CA PRO A 122 49.90 -40.30 27.38
C PRO A 122 50.98 -39.21 27.30
N SER A 123 51.40 -38.70 28.46
CA SER A 123 52.43 -37.67 28.63
C SER A 123 53.66 -38.15 29.43
N GLY A 124 53.61 -39.39 29.96
CA GLY A 124 54.66 -40.05 30.74
C GLY A 124 54.23 -41.50 31.11
N PRO A 125 55.04 -42.26 31.89
CA PRO A 125 54.82 -43.69 32.14
C PRO A 125 53.45 -44.05 32.75
N GLU A 126 52.83 -43.11 33.49
CA GLU A 126 51.47 -43.25 34.05
C GLU A 126 50.72 -41.89 34.12
N THR A 127 51.16 -40.89 33.36
CA THR A 127 50.57 -39.53 33.39
C THR A 127 49.87 -39.21 32.07
N PHE A 128 48.64 -38.69 32.15
CA PHE A 128 47.81 -38.37 30.99
C PHE A 128 47.44 -36.89 30.93
N THR A 129 47.53 -36.31 29.74
CA THR A 129 46.83 -35.06 29.44
C THR A 129 45.38 -35.41 29.12
N VAL A 130 44.44 -34.83 29.87
CA VAL A 130 43.00 -35.14 29.72
C VAL A 130 42.28 -33.93 29.13
N PHE A 131 41.65 -34.13 27.98
CA PHE A 131 40.72 -33.16 27.40
C PHE A 131 39.30 -33.63 27.63
N LYS A 132 38.44 -32.74 28.13
CA LYS A 132 37.01 -33.00 28.34
C LYS A 132 36.19 -32.15 27.37
N ALA A 133 35.21 -32.74 26.73
CA ALA A 133 34.28 -32.05 25.85
C ALA A 133 32.92 -32.77 25.83
N GLY A 134 31.93 -32.17 25.17
CA GLY A 134 30.58 -32.70 25.04
C GLY A 134 29.54 -31.60 24.92
N ASP A 135 28.26 -31.95 24.87
CA ASP A 135 27.13 -31.01 24.93
C ASP A 135 26.60 -30.77 26.35
N SER A 136 27.00 -31.61 27.32
CA SER A 136 26.73 -31.40 28.75
C SER A 136 27.65 -30.36 29.40
N LEU A 137 28.71 -29.96 28.70
CA LEU A 137 29.70 -28.97 29.14
C LEU A 137 29.49 -27.63 28.40
N PRO A 138 29.81 -26.47 29.02
CA PRO A 138 29.76 -25.18 28.34
C PRO A 138 30.56 -25.17 27.04
N PHE A 139 30.00 -24.60 25.97
CA PHE A 139 30.64 -24.62 24.65
C PHE A 139 32.05 -23.99 24.64
N LYS A 140 32.26 -22.97 25.49
CA LYS A 140 33.54 -22.27 25.67
C LYS A 140 34.67 -23.16 26.22
N ASP A 141 34.34 -24.26 26.90
CA ASP A 141 35.32 -25.15 27.53
C ASP A 141 35.89 -26.17 26.52
N ARG A 142 35.35 -26.20 25.29
CA ARG A 142 35.88 -27.01 24.20
C ARG A 142 37.27 -26.52 23.79
N ALA A 143 38.21 -27.45 23.60
CA ALA A 143 39.57 -27.14 23.15
C ALA A 143 39.59 -26.32 21.84
N ILE A 144 38.68 -26.65 20.92
CA ILE A 144 38.45 -25.91 19.67
C ILE A 144 36.96 -25.60 19.60
N GLN A 145 36.62 -24.32 19.41
CA GLN A 145 35.24 -23.83 19.36
C GLN A 145 34.58 -24.16 18.01
N HIS A 146 34.23 -25.43 17.84
CA HIS A 146 33.55 -25.96 16.66
C HIS A 146 32.31 -26.77 17.07
N LYS A 147 31.33 -26.90 16.17
CA LYS A 147 30.09 -27.68 16.39
C LYS A 147 30.38 -29.14 16.76
N ASN A 148 31.35 -29.75 16.07
CA ASN A 148 31.85 -31.09 16.37
C ASN A 148 32.94 -31.00 17.44
N THR A 149 33.10 -32.06 18.23
CA THR A 149 34.17 -32.13 19.22
C THR A 149 35.50 -32.39 18.51
N ILE A 150 36.47 -31.49 18.69
CA ILE A 150 37.80 -31.58 18.08
C ILE A 150 38.87 -31.45 19.17
N PHE A 151 39.83 -32.38 19.18
CA PHE A 151 40.97 -32.37 20.09
C PHE A 151 42.30 -32.25 19.33
N PRO A 152 43.23 -31.39 19.77
CA PRO A 152 44.58 -31.34 19.22
C PRO A 152 45.43 -32.53 19.68
N VAL A 153 46.17 -33.14 18.76
CA VAL A 153 47.06 -34.27 18.99
C VAL A 153 48.44 -33.95 18.43
N MET A 154 49.43 -33.84 19.32
CA MET A 154 50.82 -33.56 18.98
C MET A 154 51.65 -34.84 18.99
N LEU A 155 52.33 -35.12 17.87
CA LEU A 155 53.14 -36.31 17.67
C LEU A 155 54.56 -35.93 17.25
N ALA A 156 55.56 -36.32 18.03
CA ALA A 156 56.97 -36.13 17.69
C ALA A 156 57.40 -37.04 16.53
N SER A 157 58.54 -36.73 15.90
CA SER A 157 59.08 -37.54 14.80
C SER A 157 59.34 -38.99 15.23
N GLY A 158 58.79 -39.96 14.50
CA GLY A 158 58.93 -41.40 14.81
C GLY A 158 58.11 -41.89 16.01
N GLU A 159 57.37 -41.01 16.67
CA GLU A 159 56.64 -41.32 17.91
C GLU A 159 55.40 -42.19 17.62
N GLU A 160 55.19 -43.20 18.47
CA GLU A 160 54.02 -44.07 18.47
C GLU A 160 53.28 -43.90 19.80
N LYS A 161 52.02 -43.45 19.75
CA LYS A 161 51.19 -43.18 20.93
C LYS A 161 49.85 -43.91 20.83
N THR A 162 49.43 -44.53 21.93
CA THR A 162 48.08 -45.09 22.10
C THR A 162 47.21 -44.08 22.83
N LEU A 163 46.12 -43.64 22.20
CA LEU A 163 45.15 -42.71 22.77
C LEU A 163 43.94 -43.49 23.30
N TYR A 164 43.35 -43.00 24.39
CA TYR A 164 42.15 -43.58 24.99
C TYR A 164 41.04 -42.54 25.04
N LEU A 165 39.85 -42.92 24.60
CA LEU A 165 38.66 -42.10 24.56
C LEU A 165 37.58 -42.76 25.41
N ARG A 166 36.99 -42.03 26.36
CA ARG A 166 35.81 -42.45 27.11
C ARG A 166 34.62 -41.61 26.64
N CYS A 167 33.56 -42.28 26.20
CA CYS A 167 32.32 -41.64 25.78
C CYS A 167 31.16 -42.11 26.64
N GLU A 168 30.41 -41.15 27.18
CA GLU A 168 29.22 -41.38 27.99
C GLU A 168 28.13 -40.42 27.48
N THR A 169 26.95 -40.93 27.16
CA THR A 169 25.85 -40.12 26.62
C THR A 169 24.49 -40.71 26.96
N THR A 170 23.51 -39.83 27.17
CA THR A 170 22.10 -40.21 27.32
C THR A 170 21.35 -40.27 25.98
N SER A 171 22.01 -39.83 24.90
CA SER A 171 21.57 -39.90 23.49
C SER A 171 21.94 -41.25 22.85
N SER A 172 21.90 -41.33 21.53
CA SER A 172 22.48 -42.48 20.81
C SER A 172 24.00 -42.35 20.73
N LEU A 173 24.73 -43.38 21.13
CA LEU A 173 26.19 -43.40 21.11
C LEU A 173 26.70 -43.88 19.73
N ASN A 174 27.21 -42.93 18.95
CA ASN A 174 27.87 -43.16 17.67
C ASN A 174 29.27 -42.54 17.69
N LEU A 175 30.29 -43.26 17.21
CA LEU A 175 31.70 -42.81 17.24
C LEU A 175 32.32 -42.70 15.84
N PRO A 176 31.87 -41.74 15.00
CA PRO A 176 32.54 -41.42 13.74
C PRO A 176 33.79 -40.57 14.00
N ILE A 177 34.90 -41.25 14.29
CA ILE A 177 36.18 -40.61 14.65
C ILE A 177 37.08 -40.51 13.42
N VAL A 178 37.59 -39.30 13.16
CA VAL A 178 38.48 -39.01 12.05
C VAL A 178 39.66 -38.17 12.53
N LEU A 179 40.87 -38.54 12.10
CA LEU A 179 42.08 -37.79 12.39
C LEU A 179 42.46 -36.95 11.17
N HIS A 180 42.44 -35.62 11.31
CA HIS A 180 42.66 -34.66 10.22
C HIS A 180 43.97 -33.90 10.36
N SER A 181 44.65 -33.65 9.24
CA SER A 181 45.68 -32.61 9.19
C SER A 181 45.04 -31.21 9.22
N PRO A 182 45.76 -30.15 9.64
CA PRO A 182 45.20 -28.80 9.74
C PRO A 182 44.59 -28.28 8.43
N ALA A 183 45.26 -28.52 7.29
CA ALA A 183 44.78 -28.10 5.97
C ALA A 183 43.51 -28.84 5.56
N CYS A 184 43.45 -30.16 5.78
CA CYS A 184 42.30 -30.96 5.39
C CYS A 184 41.08 -30.68 6.29
N LEU A 185 41.30 -30.44 7.59
CA LEU A 185 40.23 -30.01 8.49
C LEU A 185 39.63 -28.67 8.04
N ALA A 186 40.47 -27.69 7.71
CA ALA A 186 40.00 -26.37 7.24
C ALA A 186 39.19 -26.47 5.94
N GLU A 187 39.63 -27.31 4.99
CA GLU A 187 38.91 -27.57 3.75
C GLU A 187 37.58 -28.28 4.00
N GLU A 188 37.55 -29.29 4.87
CA GLU A 188 36.34 -30.03 5.26
C GLU A 188 35.31 -29.11 5.91
N ILE A 189 35.73 -28.30 6.90
CA ILE A 189 34.86 -27.34 7.58
C ILE A 189 34.28 -26.34 6.58
N THR A 190 35.12 -25.80 5.67
CA THR A 190 34.67 -24.84 4.65
C THR A 190 33.63 -25.47 3.72
N ARG A 191 33.89 -26.70 3.25
CA ARG A 191 32.98 -27.43 2.38
C ARG A 191 31.65 -27.74 3.09
N GLU A 192 31.71 -28.22 4.32
CA GLU A 192 30.54 -28.56 5.12
C GLU A 192 29.68 -27.32 5.43
N GLN A 193 30.30 -26.21 5.84
CA GLN A 193 29.61 -24.94 6.09
C GLN A 193 28.99 -24.37 4.82
N THR A 194 29.66 -24.48 3.66
CA THR A 194 29.10 -24.05 2.38
C THR A 194 27.84 -24.84 2.02
N LEU A 195 27.87 -26.17 2.17
CA LEU A 195 26.73 -27.04 1.90
C LEU A 195 25.56 -26.78 2.87
N LEU A 196 25.85 -26.63 4.17
CA LEU A 196 24.84 -26.25 5.16
C LEU A 196 24.26 -24.87 4.89
N GLY A 197 25.09 -23.90 4.48
CA GLY A 197 24.66 -22.56 4.09
C GLY A 197 23.69 -22.57 2.91
N ILE A 198 23.98 -23.34 1.86
CA ILE A 198 23.07 -23.55 0.72
C ILE A 198 21.77 -24.19 1.19
N TYR A 199 21.85 -25.25 2.01
CA TYR A 199 20.68 -25.96 2.52
C TYR A 199 19.75 -25.06 3.35
N TYR A 200 20.27 -24.37 4.36
CA TYR A 200 19.48 -23.46 5.18
C TYR A 200 19.00 -22.24 4.39
N GLY A 201 19.77 -21.79 3.39
CA GLY A 201 19.36 -20.74 2.45
C GLY A 201 18.10 -21.13 1.66
N ILE A 202 18.05 -22.35 1.12
CA ILE A 202 16.85 -22.88 0.43
C ILE A 202 15.65 -22.88 1.37
N LEU A 203 15.81 -23.42 2.59
CA LEU A 203 14.70 -23.45 3.57
C LEU A 203 14.20 -22.05 3.91
N LEU A 204 15.11 -21.10 4.15
CA LEU A 204 14.79 -19.72 4.49
C LEU A 204 14.06 -18.99 3.36
N VAL A 205 14.55 -19.12 2.12
CA VAL A 205 13.91 -18.51 0.94
C VAL A 205 12.51 -19.09 0.74
N MET A 206 12.36 -20.41 0.81
CA MET A 206 11.05 -21.06 0.65
C MET A 206 10.07 -20.67 1.76
N MET A 207 10.55 -20.52 2.99
CA MET A 207 9.75 -20.07 4.13
C MET A 207 9.29 -18.62 3.95
N ILE A 208 10.19 -17.70 3.62
CA ILE A 208 9.86 -16.27 3.40
C ILE A 208 8.91 -16.11 2.22
N TYR A 209 9.18 -16.79 1.09
CA TYR A 209 8.33 -16.76 -0.09
C TYR A 209 6.90 -17.19 0.21
N ASN A 210 6.71 -18.32 0.90
CA ASN A 210 5.38 -18.81 1.26
C ASN A 210 4.70 -17.94 2.35
N PHE A 211 5.47 -17.26 3.20
CA PHE A 211 4.92 -16.31 4.17
C PHE A 211 4.34 -15.06 3.48
N PHE A 212 5.00 -14.52 2.45
CA PHE A 212 4.43 -13.42 1.67
C PHE A 212 3.16 -13.84 0.91
N ILE A 213 3.12 -15.06 0.37
CA ILE A 213 1.90 -15.59 -0.24
C ILE A 213 0.77 -15.69 0.80
N TYR A 214 1.08 -16.11 2.03
CA TYR A 214 0.12 -16.12 3.12
C TYR A 214 -0.46 -14.72 3.40
N LEU A 215 0.37 -13.67 3.45
CA LEU A 215 -0.12 -12.30 3.68
C LEU A 215 -1.08 -11.82 2.58
N GLY A 216 -0.86 -12.24 1.34
CA GLY A 216 -1.73 -11.92 0.21
C GLY A 216 -3.02 -12.73 0.15
N LEU A 217 -2.96 -14.05 0.43
CA LEU A 217 -4.10 -14.96 0.26
C LEU A 217 -4.90 -15.19 1.55
N LYS A 218 -4.31 -14.97 2.72
CA LYS A 218 -4.84 -15.30 4.05
C LYS A 218 -5.29 -16.77 4.22
N ASP A 219 -4.80 -17.68 3.37
CA ASP A 219 -5.06 -19.13 3.51
C ASP A 219 -4.13 -19.73 4.58
N SER A 220 -4.73 -20.31 5.62
CA SER A 220 -4.02 -20.91 6.76
C SER A 220 -3.07 -22.04 6.36
N THR A 221 -3.24 -22.66 5.19
CA THR A 221 -2.36 -23.74 4.71
C THR A 221 -0.94 -23.26 4.49
N TYR A 222 -0.76 -22.06 3.95
CA TYR A 222 0.57 -21.45 3.79
C TYR A 222 1.21 -21.15 5.14
N LEU A 223 0.41 -20.71 6.13
CA LEU A 223 0.91 -20.49 7.49
C LEU A 223 1.41 -21.80 8.12
N TYR A 224 0.65 -22.90 8.02
CA TYR A 224 1.10 -24.19 8.54
C TYR A 224 2.34 -24.72 7.84
N TYR A 225 2.49 -24.49 6.53
CA TYR A 225 3.72 -24.80 5.80
C TYR A 225 4.92 -24.01 6.34
N VAL A 226 4.77 -22.69 6.51
CA VAL A 226 5.83 -21.81 7.04
C VAL A 226 6.25 -22.27 8.43
N LEU A 227 5.28 -22.54 9.32
CA LEU A 227 5.56 -23.01 10.67
C LEU A 227 6.21 -24.40 10.70
N PHE A 228 5.84 -25.29 9.78
CA PHE A 228 6.50 -26.58 9.60
C PHE A 228 7.96 -26.41 9.17
N VAL A 229 8.23 -25.65 8.10
CA VAL A 229 9.60 -25.43 7.61
C VAL A 229 10.46 -24.74 8.68
N PHE A 230 9.90 -23.76 9.40
CA PHE A 230 10.59 -23.07 10.48
C PHE A 230 11.00 -24.01 11.61
N THR A 231 10.05 -24.81 12.12
CA THR A 231 10.32 -25.74 13.23
C THR A 231 11.23 -26.89 12.80
N TYR A 232 11.11 -27.37 11.56
CA TYR A 232 12.04 -28.34 10.98
C TYR A 232 13.45 -27.78 10.82
N MET A 233 13.60 -26.51 10.39
CA MET A 233 14.89 -25.82 10.31
C MET A 233 15.55 -25.70 11.69
N LEU A 234 14.79 -25.36 12.73
CA LEU A 234 15.28 -25.31 14.12
C LEU A 234 15.73 -26.69 14.62
N PHE A 235 14.95 -27.74 14.33
CA PHE A 235 15.34 -29.13 14.60
C PHE A 235 16.68 -29.47 13.92
N GLN A 236 16.84 -29.16 12.64
CA GLN A 236 18.08 -29.41 11.90
C GLN A 236 19.25 -28.62 12.45
N LEU A 237 19.08 -27.35 12.79
CA LEU A 237 20.13 -26.55 13.43
C LEU A 237 20.59 -27.16 14.76
N SER A 238 19.65 -27.71 15.53
CA SER A 238 19.92 -28.38 16.81
C SER A 238 20.72 -29.67 16.63
N VAL A 239 20.25 -30.59 15.78
CA VAL A 239 20.90 -31.89 15.56
C VAL A 239 22.30 -31.76 14.93
N ASN A 240 22.50 -30.76 14.07
CA ASN A 240 23.81 -30.52 13.46
C ASN A 240 24.79 -29.76 14.38
N GLY A 241 24.41 -29.44 15.63
CA GLY A 241 25.25 -28.74 16.61
C GLY A 241 25.42 -27.22 16.36
N MET A 242 24.92 -26.72 15.24
CA MET A 242 24.99 -25.30 14.86
C MET A 242 24.25 -24.41 15.86
N ALA A 243 23.10 -24.89 16.36
CA ALA A 243 22.32 -24.11 17.32
C ALA A 243 23.05 -23.93 18.66
N PHE A 244 23.77 -24.96 19.10
CA PHE A 244 24.62 -24.91 20.27
C PHE A 244 25.80 -23.95 20.07
N GLN A 245 26.44 -23.96 18.89
CA GLN A 245 27.55 -23.08 18.58
C GLN A 245 27.14 -21.59 18.50
N TYR A 246 26.04 -21.26 17.82
CA TYR A 246 25.71 -19.87 17.46
C TYR A 246 24.60 -19.23 18.30
N PHE A 247 23.59 -19.98 18.73
CA PHE A 247 22.39 -19.40 19.34
C PHE A 247 22.35 -19.54 20.87
N TRP A 248 22.83 -20.66 21.42
CA TRP A 248 22.77 -20.92 22.85
C TRP A 248 24.03 -21.61 23.45
N PRO A 249 25.24 -21.09 23.22
CA PRO A 249 26.50 -21.72 23.66
C PRO A 249 26.67 -21.84 25.17
N ASN A 250 25.96 -21.03 25.96
CA ASN A 250 26.06 -20.97 27.42
C ASN A 250 24.86 -21.57 28.16
N ARG A 251 23.85 -22.10 27.45
CA ARG A 251 22.58 -22.56 28.03
C ARG A 251 22.42 -24.08 27.83
N ILE A 252 23.16 -24.87 28.62
CA ILE A 252 23.18 -26.34 28.54
C ILE A 252 21.78 -26.95 28.68
N TRP A 253 20.99 -26.48 29.66
CA TRP A 253 19.63 -26.98 29.86
C TRP A 253 18.75 -26.79 28.60
N TRP A 254 18.83 -25.63 27.95
CA TRP A 254 18.05 -25.38 26.74
C TRP A 254 18.57 -26.20 25.56
N ALA A 255 19.89 -26.31 25.39
CA ALA A 255 20.53 -27.10 24.33
C ALA A 255 20.06 -28.56 24.33
N ASN A 256 19.88 -29.14 25.53
CA ASN A 256 19.42 -30.53 25.67
C ASN A 256 17.91 -30.65 25.40
N ASN A 257 17.10 -29.71 25.88
CA ASN A 257 15.63 -29.82 25.77
C ASN A 257 15.04 -29.30 24.46
N CYS A 258 15.78 -28.50 23.68
CA CYS A 258 15.25 -27.90 22.45
C CYS A 258 15.10 -28.91 21.31
N THR A 259 15.98 -29.92 21.21
CA THR A 259 15.94 -30.90 20.11
C THR A 259 14.62 -31.69 20.10
N PRO A 260 14.20 -32.36 21.20
CA PRO A 260 12.91 -33.07 21.21
C PRO A 260 11.72 -32.13 21.06
N LEU A 261 11.79 -30.92 21.62
CA LEU A 261 10.75 -29.90 21.48
C LEU A 261 10.51 -29.54 20.00
N PHE A 262 11.57 -29.25 19.24
CA PHE A 262 11.44 -28.91 17.82
C PHE A 262 10.95 -30.09 16.99
N ILE A 263 11.29 -31.33 17.36
CA ILE A 263 10.72 -32.53 16.72
C ILE A 263 9.19 -32.56 16.92
N PHE A 264 8.70 -32.39 18.15
CA PHE A 264 7.26 -32.37 18.42
C PHE A 264 6.54 -31.22 17.69
N LEU A 265 7.12 -30.02 17.70
CA LEU A 265 6.56 -28.88 16.98
C LEU A 265 6.53 -29.11 15.46
N ALA A 266 7.59 -29.68 14.89
CA ALA A 266 7.62 -30.05 13.48
C ALA A 266 6.51 -31.06 13.15
N TYR A 267 6.26 -32.05 14.01
CA TYR A 267 5.14 -32.99 13.82
C TYR A 267 3.76 -32.34 13.91
N ILE A 268 3.57 -31.40 14.84
CA ILE A 268 2.32 -30.64 14.96
C ILE A 268 2.03 -29.89 13.66
N PHE A 269 2.99 -29.11 13.18
CA PHE A 269 2.77 -28.30 11.98
C PHE A 269 2.78 -29.11 10.69
N ALA A 270 3.58 -30.17 10.58
CA ALA A 270 3.49 -31.11 9.46
C ALA A 270 2.09 -31.75 9.39
N THR A 271 1.58 -32.23 10.53
CA THR A 271 0.26 -32.85 10.59
C THR A 271 -0.84 -31.86 10.23
N GLN A 272 -0.78 -30.63 10.76
CA GLN A 272 -1.79 -29.62 10.48
C GLN A 272 -1.73 -29.12 9.03
N PHE A 273 -0.53 -29.00 8.47
CA PHE A 273 -0.32 -28.72 7.05
C PHE A 273 -0.93 -29.82 6.18
N THR A 274 -0.64 -31.11 6.45
CA THR A 274 -1.18 -32.26 5.72
C THR A 274 -2.70 -32.31 5.75
N ARG A 275 -3.30 -32.07 6.93
CA ARG A 275 -4.75 -32.07 7.07
C ARG A 275 -5.42 -31.01 6.19
N ASN A 276 -4.81 -29.84 6.09
CA ASN A 276 -5.35 -28.74 5.32
C ASN A 276 -5.05 -28.84 3.82
N ILE A 277 -3.83 -29.21 3.42
CA ILE A 277 -3.45 -29.31 2.00
C ILE A 277 -4.19 -30.45 1.29
N LEU A 278 -4.46 -31.56 1.99
CA LEU A 278 -5.18 -32.71 1.43
C LEU A 278 -6.68 -32.73 1.74
N ASP A 279 -7.18 -31.75 2.49
CA ASP A 279 -8.56 -31.72 3.03
C ASP A 279 -8.96 -33.10 3.60
N THR A 280 -8.14 -33.61 4.53
CA THR A 280 -8.21 -35.00 5.00
C THR A 280 -9.54 -35.36 5.64
N ALA A 281 -10.21 -34.37 6.24
CA ALA A 281 -11.54 -34.54 6.83
C ALA A 281 -12.57 -35.00 5.79
N LYS A 282 -12.50 -34.47 4.55
CA LYS A 282 -13.39 -34.85 3.44
C LYS A 282 -12.85 -36.07 2.69
N ASN A 283 -11.57 -36.07 2.35
CA ASN A 283 -11.00 -37.06 1.44
C ASN A 283 -10.67 -38.39 2.13
N VAL A 284 -10.21 -38.38 3.38
CA VAL A 284 -9.72 -39.58 4.11
C VAL A 284 -10.05 -39.54 5.62
N PRO A 285 -11.33 -39.53 6.02
CA PRO A 285 -11.76 -39.25 7.39
C PRO A 285 -11.21 -40.22 8.46
N ARG A 286 -10.99 -41.50 8.10
CA ARG A 286 -10.38 -42.49 9.01
C ARG A 286 -8.92 -42.16 9.32
N ILE A 287 -8.16 -41.70 8.32
CA ILE A 287 -6.77 -41.30 8.50
C ILE A 287 -6.72 -39.95 9.24
N ASP A 288 -7.65 -39.02 8.95
CA ASP A 288 -7.76 -37.76 9.68
C ASP A 288 -7.94 -37.95 11.20
N ALA A 289 -8.67 -38.98 11.64
CA ALA A 289 -8.79 -39.33 13.06
C ALA A 289 -7.43 -39.73 13.68
N ILE A 290 -6.64 -40.53 12.96
CA ILE A 290 -5.28 -40.93 13.38
C ILE A 290 -4.37 -39.70 13.44
N LEU A 291 -4.43 -38.83 12.43
CA LEU A 291 -3.66 -37.58 12.40
C LEU A 291 -4.03 -36.65 13.56
N ARG A 292 -5.32 -36.54 13.91
CA ARG A 292 -5.75 -35.77 15.09
C ARG A 292 -5.22 -36.38 16.39
N ALA A 293 -5.22 -37.70 16.54
CA ALA A 293 -4.63 -38.35 17.70
C ALA A 293 -3.12 -38.08 17.80
N GLY A 294 -2.39 -38.18 16.68
CA GLY A 294 -0.97 -37.83 16.59
C GLY A 294 -0.69 -36.37 16.91
N LEU A 295 -1.56 -35.46 16.48
CA LEU A 295 -1.48 -34.03 16.80
C LEU A 295 -1.60 -33.77 18.30
N VAL A 296 -2.59 -34.38 18.96
CA VAL A 296 -2.77 -34.27 20.42
C VAL A 296 -1.57 -34.86 21.16
N LEU A 297 -1.10 -36.03 20.74
CA LEU A 297 0.04 -36.70 21.36
C LEU A 297 1.33 -35.89 21.20
N SER A 298 1.52 -35.24 20.04
CA SER A 298 2.66 -34.34 19.79
C SER A 298 2.57 -33.06 20.61
N ALA A 299 1.37 -32.50 20.78
CA ALA A 299 1.15 -31.32 21.63
C ALA A 299 1.37 -31.61 23.12
N LEU A 300 0.96 -32.80 23.59
CA LEU A 300 1.28 -33.26 24.95
C LEU A 300 2.78 -33.48 25.10
N GLY A 301 3.44 -34.08 24.10
CA GLY A 301 4.88 -34.31 24.08
C GLY A 301 5.71 -33.02 24.10
N SER A 302 5.29 -31.97 23.38
CA SER A 302 5.99 -30.69 23.35
C SER A 302 5.94 -29.94 24.68
N VAL A 303 4.89 -30.12 25.47
CA VAL A 303 4.82 -29.61 26.85
C VAL A 303 5.63 -30.51 27.77
N LEU A 304 5.46 -31.83 27.68
CA LEU A 304 6.09 -32.80 28.55
C LEU A 304 7.62 -32.75 28.48
N THR A 305 8.20 -32.53 27.29
CA THR A 305 9.65 -32.46 27.11
C THR A 305 10.33 -31.33 27.88
N LEU A 306 9.59 -30.32 28.34
CA LEU A 306 10.15 -29.23 29.15
C LEU A 306 10.31 -29.62 30.62
N PHE A 307 9.65 -30.69 31.06
CA PHE A 307 9.61 -31.14 32.46
C PHE A 307 10.26 -32.51 32.69
N VAL A 308 10.58 -33.23 31.61
CA VAL A 308 11.06 -34.61 31.65
C VAL A 308 12.50 -34.68 31.11
N GLY A 309 13.29 -35.61 31.66
CA GLY A 309 14.68 -35.83 31.22
C GLY A 309 14.82 -36.16 29.74
N TYR A 310 15.93 -35.72 29.14
CA TYR A 310 16.21 -35.81 27.69
C TYR A 310 15.98 -37.20 27.09
N ASN A 311 16.43 -38.26 27.78
CA ASN A 311 16.34 -39.65 27.31
C ASN A 311 14.88 -40.09 27.06
N LEU A 312 13.96 -39.80 27.99
CA LEU A 312 12.54 -40.14 27.81
C LEU A 312 11.91 -39.27 26.72
N SER A 313 12.26 -37.97 26.69
CA SER A 313 11.76 -37.03 25.69
C SER A 313 12.13 -37.42 24.26
N ILE A 314 13.39 -37.79 23.99
CA ILE A 314 13.83 -38.18 22.65
C ILE A 314 13.24 -39.53 22.20
N ARG A 315 13.01 -40.47 23.13
CA ARG A 315 12.31 -41.74 22.87
C ARG A 315 10.84 -41.54 22.50
N LEU A 316 10.15 -40.65 23.21
CA LEU A 316 8.77 -40.26 22.87
C LEU A 316 8.73 -39.52 21.53
N ALA A 317 9.67 -38.62 21.27
CA ALA A 317 9.78 -37.90 20.01
C ALA A 317 10.05 -38.85 18.82
N THR A 318 10.90 -39.86 18.99
CA THR A 318 11.14 -40.88 17.96
C THR A 318 9.92 -41.76 17.71
N LEU A 319 9.10 -42.04 18.71
CA LEU A 319 7.82 -42.75 18.52
C LEU A 319 6.86 -41.97 17.60
N MET A 320 6.93 -40.63 17.58
CA MET A 320 6.13 -39.80 16.67
C MET A 320 6.50 -39.98 15.20
N SER A 321 7.62 -40.63 14.87
CA SER A 321 7.94 -41.02 13.48
C SER A 321 6.86 -41.92 12.84
N LEU A 322 6.08 -42.65 13.64
CA LEU A 322 4.90 -43.39 13.17
C LEU A 322 3.85 -42.47 12.53
N THR A 323 3.78 -41.20 12.95
CA THR A 323 2.90 -40.20 12.35
C THR A 323 3.28 -39.93 10.89
N VAL A 324 4.57 -39.95 10.54
CA VAL A 324 5.04 -39.78 9.14
C VAL A 324 4.43 -40.83 8.23
N VAL A 325 4.30 -42.07 8.70
CA VAL A 325 3.64 -43.14 7.94
C VAL A 325 2.19 -42.77 7.64
N ALA A 326 1.46 -42.23 8.63
CA ALA A 326 0.10 -41.75 8.43
C ALA A 326 0.04 -40.57 7.43
N LEU A 327 1.01 -39.65 7.46
CA LEU A 327 1.12 -38.53 6.51
C LEU A 327 1.31 -39.04 5.07
N ILE A 328 2.19 -40.02 4.87
CA ILE A 328 2.45 -40.62 3.54
C ILE A 328 1.22 -41.39 3.05
N VAL A 329 0.60 -42.20 3.91
CA VAL A 329 -0.60 -42.98 3.56
C VAL A 329 -1.78 -42.06 3.23
N ALA A 330 -1.93 -40.93 3.92
CA ALA A 330 -2.92 -39.90 3.57
C ALA A 330 -2.69 -39.35 2.16
N GLY A 331 -1.44 -38.96 1.85
CA GLY A 331 -1.04 -38.46 0.53
C GLY A 331 -1.31 -39.49 -0.58
N PHE A 332 -0.86 -40.73 -0.38
CA PHE A 332 -1.05 -41.81 -1.34
C PHE A 332 -2.53 -42.10 -1.60
N THR A 333 -3.34 -42.18 -0.54
CA THR A 333 -4.78 -42.46 -0.66
C THR A 333 -5.52 -41.33 -1.37
N CYS A 334 -5.17 -40.07 -1.09
CA CYS A 334 -5.76 -38.91 -1.78
C CYS A 334 -5.34 -38.86 -3.26
N MET A 335 -4.10 -39.24 -3.57
CA MET A 335 -3.61 -39.34 -4.95
C MET A 335 -4.37 -40.39 -5.75
N ILE A 336 -4.60 -41.58 -5.20
CA ILE A 336 -5.41 -42.63 -5.84
C ILE A 336 -6.86 -42.17 -6.07
N LYS A 337 -7.41 -41.38 -5.15
CA LYS A 337 -8.75 -40.78 -5.30
C LYS A 337 -8.83 -39.66 -6.33
N GLY A 338 -7.72 -39.31 -6.99
CA GLY A 338 -7.69 -38.31 -8.06
C GLY A 338 -7.53 -36.87 -7.57
N TYR A 339 -7.26 -36.62 -6.29
CA TYR A 339 -7.02 -35.26 -5.79
C TYR A 339 -5.65 -34.77 -6.30
N ARG A 340 -5.66 -33.82 -7.24
CA ARG A 340 -4.45 -33.36 -7.97
C ARG A 340 -3.32 -32.89 -7.04
N PRO A 341 -3.56 -32.03 -6.02
CA PRO A 341 -2.49 -31.55 -5.13
C PRO A 341 -1.77 -32.68 -4.35
N ALA A 342 -2.43 -33.83 -4.18
CA ALA A 342 -1.84 -34.97 -3.49
C ALA A 342 -0.63 -35.58 -4.22
N ARG A 343 -0.47 -35.35 -5.54
CA ARG A 343 0.65 -35.88 -6.34
C ARG A 343 1.98 -35.29 -5.89
N TYR A 344 2.06 -33.96 -5.86
CA TYR A 344 3.25 -33.24 -5.40
C TYR A 344 3.53 -33.53 -3.92
N TYR A 345 2.47 -33.55 -3.11
CA TYR A 345 2.58 -33.89 -1.70
C TYR A 345 3.18 -35.30 -1.47
N PHE A 346 2.63 -36.32 -2.13
CA PHE A 346 3.12 -37.69 -1.98
C PHE A 346 4.56 -37.84 -2.48
N LEU A 347 4.88 -37.21 -3.62
CA LEU A 347 6.24 -37.20 -4.15
C LEU A 347 7.23 -36.55 -3.17
N ALA A 348 6.87 -35.40 -2.57
CA ALA A 348 7.70 -34.68 -1.60
C ALA A 348 8.08 -35.57 -0.41
N TRP A 349 7.09 -36.16 0.25
CA TRP A 349 7.32 -37.06 1.39
C TRP A 349 8.07 -38.35 1.00
N SER A 350 7.89 -38.83 -0.23
CA SER A 350 8.60 -40.03 -0.73
C SER A 350 10.09 -39.76 -0.94
N VAL A 351 10.43 -38.60 -1.52
CA VAL A 351 11.83 -38.15 -1.69
C VAL A 351 12.49 -37.90 -0.34
N SER A 352 11.78 -37.29 0.61
CA SER A 352 12.26 -37.13 1.98
C SER A 352 12.52 -38.47 2.67
N MET A 353 11.56 -39.41 2.59
CA MET A 353 11.69 -40.75 3.16
C MET A 353 12.83 -41.56 2.53
N LEU A 354 13.06 -41.42 1.23
CA LEU A 354 14.20 -42.01 0.55
C LEU A 354 15.52 -41.46 1.11
N GLY A 355 15.62 -40.14 1.28
CA GLY A 355 16.78 -39.49 1.89
C GLY A 355 17.08 -39.99 3.30
N VAL A 356 16.05 -40.11 4.15
CA VAL A 356 16.15 -40.68 5.50
C VAL A 356 16.60 -42.14 5.45
N THR A 357 16.04 -42.94 4.54
CA THR A 357 16.38 -44.36 4.40
C THR A 357 17.84 -44.54 3.96
N VAL A 358 18.29 -43.77 2.98
CA VAL A 358 19.68 -43.79 2.49
C VAL A 358 20.65 -43.42 3.62
N TYR A 359 20.34 -42.37 4.40
CA TYR A 359 21.15 -41.98 5.56
C TYR A 359 21.16 -43.06 6.65
N ALA A 360 20.02 -43.67 6.93
CA ALA A 360 19.90 -44.75 7.91
C ALA A 360 20.74 -45.96 7.50
N LEU A 361 20.64 -46.42 6.25
CA LEU A 361 21.43 -47.54 5.71
C LEU A 361 22.94 -47.27 5.78
N LYS A 362 23.36 -46.03 5.54
CA LYS A 362 24.75 -45.59 5.76
C LYS A 362 25.15 -45.65 7.22
N THR A 363 24.25 -45.25 8.13
CA THR A 363 24.52 -45.27 9.57
C THR A 363 24.64 -46.68 10.13
N PHE A 364 23.90 -47.65 9.56
CA PHE A 364 24.03 -49.08 9.87
C PHE A 364 25.22 -49.77 9.17
N GLY A 365 26.02 -49.04 8.38
CA GLY A 365 27.18 -49.59 7.68
C GLY A 365 26.84 -50.47 6.47
N ILE A 366 25.59 -50.43 5.98
CA ILE A 366 25.16 -51.17 4.78
C ILE A 366 25.59 -50.44 3.52
N LEU A 367 25.49 -49.10 3.52
CA LEU A 367 25.93 -48.25 2.42
C LEU A 367 27.26 -47.56 2.75
N PRO A 368 28.15 -47.37 1.76
CA PRO A 368 29.43 -46.71 1.97
C PRO A 368 29.24 -45.22 2.32
N HIS A 369 30.21 -44.64 3.04
CA HIS A 369 30.21 -43.21 3.37
C HIS A 369 30.60 -42.33 2.15
N ILE A 370 29.67 -42.12 1.23
CA ILE A 370 29.82 -41.19 0.09
C ILE A 370 28.98 -39.92 0.26
N PHE A 371 29.16 -38.94 -0.64
CA PHE A 371 28.47 -37.64 -0.59
C PHE A 371 26.94 -37.78 -0.45
N ILE A 372 26.30 -38.55 -1.34
CA ILE A 372 24.84 -38.71 -1.37
C ILE A 372 24.32 -39.38 -0.09
N THR A 373 25.04 -40.38 0.41
CA THR A 373 24.65 -41.11 1.62
C THR A 373 24.85 -40.31 2.90
N HIS A 374 25.84 -39.41 2.92
CA HIS A 374 26.10 -38.53 4.05
C HIS A 374 25.06 -37.39 4.13
N TRP A 375 24.74 -36.78 2.99
CA TRP A 375 23.83 -35.63 2.89
C TRP A 375 22.38 -36.01 2.54
N GLY A 376 22.02 -37.29 2.66
CA GLY A 376 20.73 -37.82 2.21
C GLY A 376 19.51 -37.13 2.85
N ILE A 377 19.58 -36.84 4.15
CA ILE A 377 18.50 -36.15 4.89
C ILE A 377 18.32 -34.71 4.38
N GLN A 378 19.43 -33.98 4.19
CA GLN A 378 19.42 -32.58 3.75
C GLN A 378 18.93 -32.48 2.30
N LEU A 379 19.41 -33.35 1.40
CA LEU A 379 18.97 -33.38 0.01
C LEU A 379 17.48 -33.75 -0.09
N GLY A 380 17.03 -34.77 0.66
CA GLY A 380 15.64 -35.21 0.67
C GLY A 380 14.68 -34.12 1.16
N SER A 381 15.02 -33.47 2.27
CA SER A 381 14.19 -32.40 2.86
C SER A 381 14.21 -31.10 2.06
N ALA A 382 15.32 -30.74 1.40
CA ALA A 382 15.35 -29.59 0.50
C ALA A 382 14.37 -29.77 -0.67
N TRP A 383 14.39 -30.96 -1.29
CA TRP A 383 13.44 -31.31 -2.35
C TRP A 383 12.00 -31.40 -1.84
N GLU A 384 11.79 -31.93 -0.64
CA GLU A 384 10.47 -31.97 0.00
C GLU A 384 9.86 -30.58 0.10
N VAL A 385 10.59 -29.61 0.65
CA VAL A 385 10.12 -28.23 0.84
C VAL A 385 9.78 -27.57 -0.50
N ILE A 386 10.60 -27.78 -1.53
CA ILE A 386 10.36 -27.28 -2.90
C ILE A 386 9.09 -27.90 -3.50
N LEU A 387 8.96 -29.22 -3.45
CA LEU A 387 7.83 -29.95 -4.01
C LEU A 387 6.51 -29.65 -3.27
N LEU A 388 6.54 -29.49 -1.95
CA LEU A 388 5.38 -29.08 -1.16
C LEU A 388 4.92 -27.66 -1.54
N SER A 389 5.86 -26.74 -1.82
CA SER A 389 5.51 -25.40 -2.31
C SER A 389 4.90 -25.43 -3.71
N MET A 390 5.36 -26.32 -4.59
CA MET A 390 4.70 -26.54 -5.89
C MET A 390 3.29 -27.10 -5.72
N GLY A 391 3.08 -28.03 -4.77
CA GLY A 391 1.77 -28.56 -4.43
C GLY A 391 0.79 -27.49 -3.92
N LEU A 392 1.28 -26.50 -3.17
CA LEU A 392 0.49 -25.34 -2.76
C LEU A 392 0.08 -24.46 -3.94
N ALA A 393 0.99 -24.21 -4.89
CA ALA A 393 0.69 -23.44 -6.09
C ALA A 393 -0.38 -24.13 -6.97
N ASP A 394 -0.30 -25.45 -7.14
CA ASP A 394 -1.31 -26.24 -7.87
C ASP A 394 -2.67 -26.20 -7.16
N ARG A 395 -2.70 -26.32 -5.82
CA ARG A 395 -3.93 -26.16 -5.04
C ARG A 395 -4.54 -24.77 -5.21
N PHE A 396 -3.73 -23.72 -5.23
CA PHE A 396 -4.21 -22.37 -5.46
C PHE A 396 -4.87 -22.23 -6.85
N GLN A 397 -4.24 -22.78 -7.89
CA GLN A 397 -4.83 -22.79 -9.24
C GLN A 397 -6.15 -23.57 -9.28
N LEU A 398 -6.22 -24.70 -8.59
CA LEU A 398 -7.46 -25.48 -8.49
C LEU A 398 -8.58 -24.68 -7.80
N MET A 399 -8.31 -24.06 -6.66
CA MET A 399 -9.31 -23.24 -5.95
C MET A 399 -9.76 -22.04 -6.78
N LYS A 400 -8.87 -21.47 -7.59
CA LYS A 400 -9.20 -20.39 -8.53
C LYS A 400 -10.16 -20.89 -9.62
N GLN A 401 -9.87 -22.04 -10.22
CA GLN A 401 -10.74 -22.67 -11.23
C GLN A 401 -12.11 -23.05 -10.67
N GLU A 402 -12.17 -23.60 -9.46
CA GLU A 402 -13.45 -23.91 -8.80
C GLU A 402 -14.29 -22.65 -8.57
N LYS A 403 -13.66 -21.53 -8.14
CA LYS A 403 -14.37 -20.25 -8.00
C LYS A 403 -14.89 -19.71 -9.32
N GLU A 404 -14.09 -19.79 -10.38
CA GLU A 404 -14.50 -19.35 -11.73
C GLU A 404 -15.66 -20.21 -12.26
N GLN A 405 -15.63 -21.53 -12.07
CA GLN A 405 -16.72 -22.44 -12.44
C GLN A 405 -18.00 -22.17 -11.64
N MET A 406 -17.89 -21.94 -10.34
CA MET A 406 -19.06 -21.57 -9.53
C MET A 406 -19.67 -20.27 -10.04
N GLN A 407 -18.85 -19.27 -10.40
CA GLN A 407 -19.34 -18.02 -10.97
C GLN A 407 -20.07 -18.19 -12.30
N THR A 408 -19.59 -19.06 -13.20
CA THR A 408 -20.26 -19.31 -14.48
C THR A 408 -21.56 -20.10 -14.31
N VAL A 409 -21.61 -21.08 -13.40
CA VAL A 409 -22.85 -21.77 -13.05
C VAL A 409 -23.87 -20.80 -12.46
N TYR A 410 -23.46 -19.94 -11.53
CA TYR A 410 -24.35 -18.90 -10.99
C TYR A 410 -24.86 -17.93 -12.06
N ALA A 411 -24.00 -17.51 -13.00
CA ALA A 411 -24.41 -16.64 -14.09
C ALA A 411 -25.45 -17.32 -15.00
N ARG A 412 -25.27 -18.61 -15.29
CA ARG A 412 -26.21 -19.39 -16.11
C ARG A 412 -27.54 -19.64 -15.41
N GLU A 413 -27.53 -19.99 -14.12
CA GLU A 413 -28.75 -20.13 -13.32
C GLU A 413 -29.53 -18.81 -13.26
N LEU A 414 -28.82 -17.68 -13.17
CA LEU A 414 -29.44 -16.36 -13.20
C LEU A 414 -30.07 -16.04 -14.57
N GLU A 415 -29.42 -16.42 -15.66
CA GLU A 415 -29.93 -16.23 -17.02
C GLU A 415 -31.14 -17.13 -17.32
N GLU A 416 -31.12 -18.40 -16.88
CA GLU A 416 -32.26 -19.31 -16.98
C GLU A 416 -33.44 -18.82 -16.14
N ALA A 417 -33.20 -18.34 -14.91
CA ALA A 417 -34.24 -17.72 -14.08
C ALA A 417 -34.80 -16.44 -14.69
N HIS A 418 -33.97 -15.60 -15.33
CA HIS A 418 -34.44 -14.44 -16.09
C HIS A 418 -35.28 -14.85 -17.31
N GLY A 419 -34.87 -15.89 -18.04
CA GLY A 419 -35.63 -16.41 -19.18
C GLY A 419 -37.00 -16.98 -18.79
N GLU A 420 -37.08 -17.71 -17.68
CA GLU A 420 -38.36 -18.18 -17.13
C GLU A 420 -39.25 -17.03 -16.67
N LEU A 421 -38.65 -16.01 -16.04
CA LEU A 421 -39.36 -14.81 -15.62
C LEU A 421 -39.91 -14.03 -16.82
N GLU A 422 -39.14 -13.83 -17.88
CA GLU A 422 -39.60 -13.18 -19.12
C GLU A 422 -40.71 -13.96 -19.83
N LYS A 423 -40.66 -15.30 -19.78
CA LYS A 423 -41.72 -16.15 -20.32
C LYS A 423 -43.00 -16.01 -19.49
N SER A 424 -42.87 -16.04 -18.16
CA SER A 424 -43.98 -15.80 -17.25
C SER A 424 -44.58 -14.40 -17.41
N PHE A 425 -43.77 -13.37 -17.68
CA PHE A 425 -44.26 -12.02 -17.97
C PHE A 425 -45.06 -11.96 -19.26
N ARG A 426 -44.61 -12.63 -20.34
CA ARG A 426 -45.35 -12.71 -21.62
C ARG A 426 -46.67 -13.46 -21.50
N ASP A 427 -46.67 -14.59 -20.77
CA ASP A 427 -47.89 -15.37 -20.52
C ASP A 427 -48.89 -14.55 -19.68
N MET A 428 -48.41 -13.76 -18.71
CA MET A 428 -49.22 -12.86 -17.89
C MET A 428 -49.83 -11.72 -18.70
N GLU A 429 -49.09 -11.17 -19.67
CA GLU A 429 -49.58 -10.08 -20.54
C GLU A 429 -50.69 -10.57 -21.48
N GLN A 430 -50.57 -11.79 -22.02
CA GLN A 430 -51.64 -12.44 -22.79
C GLN A 430 -52.86 -12.78 -21.92
N PHE A 431 -52.63 -13.21 -20.68
CA PHE A 431 -53.69 -13.50 -19.72
C PHE A 431 -54.42 -12.22 -19.29
N LYS A 432 -53.70 -11.11 -19.07
CA LYS A 432 -54.25 -9.78 -18.74
C LYS A 432 -55.19 -9.27 -19.83
N ASN A 433 -54.78 -9.35 -21.10
CA ASN A 433 -55.61 -8.93 -22.23
C ASN A 433 -56.90 -9.77 -22.36
N SER A 434 -56.83 -11.05 -21.99
CA SER A 434 -58.03 -11.93 -21.95
C SER A 434 -58.93 -11.62 -20.74
N LEU A 435 -58.35 -11.17 -19.62
CA LEU A 435 -59.05 -10.85 -18.38
C LEU A 435 -59.79 -9.51 -18.43
N GLU A 436 -59.24 -8.51 -19.14
CA GLU A 436 -59.88 -7.21 -19.35
C GLU A 436 -61.26 -7.32 -20.02
N THR A 437 -61.52 -8.43 -20.73
CA THR A 437 -62.82 -8.73 -21.36
C THR A 437 -63.82 -9.35 -20.38
N LEU A 438 -63.37 -9.93 -19.27
CA LEU A 438 -64.20 -10.65 -18.30
C LEU A 438 -64.48 -9.86 -17.02
N LEU A 439 -63.82 -8.70 -16.87
CA LEU A 439 -63.77 -7.86 -15.66
C LEU A 439 -65.04 -7.04 -15.39
N GLU A 440 -66.05 -7.11 -16.25
CA GLU A 440 -67.37 -6.50 -15.96
C GLU A 440 -68.20 -7.30 -14.92
N ALA A 441 -67.73 -8.46 -14.43
CA ALA A 441 -68.48 -9.30 -13.50
C ALA A 441 -67.70 -9.72 -12.22
N ARG A 442 -68.13 -9.14 -11.08
CA ARG A 442 -68.21 -9.74 -9.71
C ARG A 442 -67.01 -9.69 -8.73
N THR A 443 -66.88 -8.55 -8.06
CA THR A 443 -66.90 -8.28 -6.58
C THR A 443 -66.55 -9.30 -5.46
N ALA A 444 -65.84 -10.42 -5.69
CA ALA A 444 -65.37 -11.31 -4.60
C ALA A 444 -63.82 -11.45 -4.47
N ASP A 445 -63.05 -10.97 -5.44
CA ASP A 445 -61.58 -11.16 -5.51
C ASP A 445 -60.72 -10.24 -4.63
N LEU A 446 -61.32 -9.22 -3.98
CA LEU A 446 -60.58 -8.17 -3.27
C LEU A 446 -59.73 -8.68 -2.08
N SER A 447 -60.10 -9.77 -1.42
CA SER A 447 -59.29 -10.30 -0.30
C SER A 447 -58.08 -11.11 -0.75
N ARG A 448 -58.16 -11.81 -1.89
CA ARG A 448 -57.06 -12.65 -2.40
C ARG A 448 -55.98 -11.82 -3.10
N VAL A 449 -56.37 -10.70 -3.70
CA VAL A 449 -55.46 -9.72 -4.31
C VAL A 449 -54.61 -9.02 -3.24
N ASN A 450 -55.19 -8.67 -2.09
CA ASN A 450 -54.45 -7.99 -1.01
C ASN A 450 -53.37 -8.88 -0.37
N GLU A 451 -53.60 -10.19 -0.21
CA GLU A 451 -52.59 -11.11 0.35
C GLU A 451 -51.43 -11.38 -0.62
N ASN A 452 -51.70 -11.46 -1.93
CA ASN A 452 -50.67 -11.63 -2.94
C ASN A 452 -49.84 -10.35 -3.13
N LEU A 453 -50.47 -9.17 -3.11
CA LEU A 453 -49.77 -7.88 -3.13
C LEU A 453 -48.87 -7.69 -1.90
N ALA A 454 -49.28 -8.17 -0.72
CA ALA A 454 -48.47 -8.08 0.49
C ALA A 454 -47.19 -8.94 0.39
N ARG A 455 -47.28 -10.15 -0.20
CA ARG A 455 -46.11 -11.02 -0.39
C ARG A 455 -45.16 -10.51 -1.47
N GLU A 456 -45.69 -10.02 -2.60
CA GLU A 456 -44.86 -9.39 -3.64
C GLU A 456 -44.17 -8.12 -3.14
N ALA A 457 -44.85 -7.32 -2.31
CA ALA A 457 -44.25 -6.15 -1.68
C ALA A 457 -43.12 -6.55 -0.72
N GLU A 458 -43.27 -7.63 0.04
CA GLU A 458 -42.25 -8.12 0.97
C GLU A 458 -41.01 -8.67 0.26
N ASP A 459 -41.20 -9.43 -0.82
CA ASP A 459 -40.08 -9.99 -1.60
C ASP A 459 -39.35 -8.90 -2.39
N ARG A 460 -40.08 -7.91 -2.93
CA ARG A 460 -39.49 -6.72 -3.54
C ARG A 460 -38.71 -5.89 -2.54
N GLN A 461 -39.25 -5.69 -1.34
CA GLN A 461 -38.58 -4.95 -0.27
C GLN A 461 -37.28 -5.66 0.17
N LYS A 462 -37.26 -7.00 0.24
CA LYS A 462 -36.05 -7.77 0.55
C LYS A 462 -34.99 -7.70 -0.55
N ALA A 463 -35.40 -7.71 -1.82
CA ALA A 463 -34.50 -7.57 -2.96
C ALA A 463 -33.89 -6.15 -3.03
N GLU A 464 -34.72 -5.12 -2.87
CA GLU A 464 -34.31 -3.71 -2.80
C GLU A 464 -33.35 -3.49 -1.62
N ALA A 465 -33.65 -4.02 -0.44
CA ALA A 465 -32.76 -3.92 0.73
C ALA A 465 -31.39 -4.59 0.52
N ARG A 466 -31.34 -5.72 -0.21
CA ARG A 466 -30.06 -6.38 -0.54
C ARG A 466 -29.25 -5.61 -1.57
N ALA A 467 -29.90 -5.07 -2.60
CA ALA A 467 -29.24 -4.23 -3.61
C ALA A 467 -28.72 -2.93 -2.98
N GLU A 468 -29.50 -2.31 -2.09
CA GLU A 468 -29.12 -1.10 -1.38
C GLU A 468 -27.97 -1.37 -0.39
N ALA A 469 -27.97 -2.53 0.30
CA ALA A 469 -26.86 -2.94 1.16
C ALA A 469 -25.56 -3.19 0.36
N ALA A 470 -25.65 -3.82 -0.82
CA ALA A 470 -24.50 -4.05 -1.69
C ALA A 470 -23.95 -2.74 -2.26
N SER A 471 -24.83 -1.83 -2.71
CA SER A 471 -24.46 -0.48 -3.15
C SER A 471 -23.81 0.32 -2.02
N LYS A 472 -24.36 0.26 -0.81
CA LYS A 472 -23.80 0.89 0.39
C LYS A 472 -22.39 0.39 0.71
N ALA A 473 -22.16 -0.92 0.64
CA ALA A 473 -20.86 -1.52 0.86
C ALA A 473 -19.84 -1.09 -0.22
N LYS A 474 -20.25 -1.05 -1.49
CA LYS A 474 -19.43 -0.60 -2.62
C LYS A 474 -19.00 0.87 -2.45
N SER A 475 -19.94 1.78 -2.15
CA SER A 475 -19.61 3.19 -1.93
C SER A 475 -18.73 3.40 -0.70
N GLN A 476 -18.95 2.65 0.39
CA GLN A 476 -18.16 2.75 1.61
C GLN A 476 -16.73 2.21 1.43
N PHE A 477 -16.57 1.13 0.66
CA PHE A 477 -15.27 0.61 0.27
C PHE A 477 -14.49 1.62 -0.59
N LEU A 478 -15.12 2.20 -1.61
CA LEU A 478 -14.48 3.19 -2.46
C LEU A 478 -14.09 4.45 -1.67
N ALA A 479 -14.95 4.93 -0.77
CA ALA A 479 -14.64 6.05 0.11
C ALA A 479 -13.43 5.78 1.03
N SER A 480 -13.33 4.57 1.59
CA SER A 480 -12.17 4.16 2.40
C SER A 480 -10.88 4.08 1.58
N MET A 481 -10.94 3.43 0.41
CA MET A 481 -9.80 3.32 -0.49
C MET A 481 -9.30 4.68 -0.97
N SER A 482 -10.21 5.62 -1.23
CA SER A 482 -9.79 6.98 -1.57
C SER A 482 -9.00 7.65 -0.46
N HIS A 483 -9.38 7.46 0.81
CA HIS A 483 -8.62 8.02 1.94
C HIS A 483 -7.24 7.39 2.06
N GLU A 484 -7.16 6.07 1.87
CA GLU A 484 -5.89 5.35 1.89
C GLU A 484 -4.97 5.70 0.71
N ILE A 485 -5.53 6.13 -0.45
CA ILE A 485 -4.73 6.58 -1.59
C ILE A 485 -4.39 8.08 -1.49
N ARG A 486 -5.31 8.90 -0.97
CA ARG A 486 -5.11 10.36 -0.84
C ARG A 486 -3.95 10.68 0.10
N THR A 487 -3.83 9.96 1.21
CA THR A 487 -2.79 10.18 2.23
C THR A 487 -1.36 10.07 1.68
N PRO A 488 -0.94 8.94 1.06
CA PRO A 488 0.39 8.84 0.47
C PRO A 488 0.58 9.78 -0.72
N MET A 489 -0.47 10.04 -1.52
CA MET A 489 -0.37 10.96 -2.66
C MET A 489 -0.14 12.41 -2.23
N ASN A 490 -0.82 12.87 -1.19
CA ASN A 490 -0.61 14.20 -0.64
C ASN A 490 0.79 14.36 -0.05
N ALA A 491 1.34 13.32 0.60
CA ALA A 491 2.73 13.32 1.06
C ALA A 491 3.71 13.46 -0.12
N ILE A 492 3.53 12.67 -1.19
CA ILE A 492 4.35 12.73 -2.41
C ILE A 492 4.29 14.13 -3.06
N LEU A 493 3.09 14.70 -3.18
CA LEU A 493 2.90 16.05 -3.73
C LEU A 493 3.55 17.12 -2.85
N GLY A 494 3.42 16.99 -1.53
CA GLY A 494 4.07 17.87 -0.55
C GLY A 494 5.59 17.83 -0.69
N MET A 495 6.17 16.64 -0.73
CA MET A 495 7.62 16.43 -0.89
C MET A 495 8.13 16.94 -2.25
N ALA A 496 7.38 16.69 -3.33
CA ALA A 496 7.73 17.20 -4.65
C ALA A 496 7.69 18.74 -4.70
N ASN A 497 6.75 19.37 -3.99
CA ASN A 497 6.67 20.84 -3.86
C ASN A 497 7.80 21.44 -3.06
N MET A 498 8.22 20.77 -1.98
CA MET A 498 9.39 21.19 -1.22
C MET A 498 10.68 21.02 -2.03
N ALA A 499 10.86 19.86 -2.68
CA ALA A 499 12.00 19.61 -3.53
C ALA A 499 12.08 20.60 -4.71
N SER A 500 10.94 21.01 -5.27
CA SER A 500 10.90 21.95 -6.40
C SER A 500 11.44 23.34 -6.01
N LYS A 501 11.16 23.76 -4.78
CA LYS A 501 11.68 25.02 -4.21
C LYS A 501 13.18 24.97 -3.88
N LEU A 502 13.71 23.78 -3.59
CA LEU A 502 15.12 23.54 -3.29
C LEU A 502 15.93 23.15 -4.54
N ALA A 503 15.28 22.95 -5.69
CA ALA A 503 15.92 22.44 -6.89
C ALA A 503 16.86 23.49 -7.52
N GLU A 504 18.15 23.16 -7.54
CA GLU A 504 19.23 23.99 -8.10
C GLU A 504 19.31 23.91 -9.63
N THR A 505 18.76 22.85 -10.24
CA THR A 505 18.81 22.61 -11.70
C THR A 505 17.43 22.62 -12.35
N GLU A 506 17.36 23.19 -13.55
CA GLU A 506 16.12 23.30 -14.32
C GLU A 506 15.54 21.94 -14.72
N LYS A 507 16.39 20.95 -15.00
CA LYS A 507 15.97 19.56 -15.23
C LYS A 507 15.29 18.94 -14.01
N LEU A 508 15.79 19.22 -12.80
CA LEU A 508 15.19 18.71 -11.56
C LEU A 508 13.82 19.36 -11.31
N ARG A 509 13.68 20.68 -11.57
CA ARG A 509 12.36 21.35 -11.52
C ARG A 509 11.37 20.76 -12.51
N GLN A 510 11.80 20.47 -13.74
CA GLN A 510 10.94 19.81 -14.73
C GLN A 510 10.49 18.43 -14.27
N TYR A 511 11.38 17.58 -13.74
CA TYR A 511 10.97 16.27 -13.22
C TYR A 511 10.01 16.38 -12.04
N LEU A 512 10.25 17.33 -11.14
CA LEU A 512 9.37 17.56 -9.99
C LEU A 512 8.00 18.12 -10.40
N ALA A 513 7.95 18.97 -11.42
CA ALA A 513 6.70 19.44 -12.01
C ALA A 513 5.90 18.28 -12.63
N VAL A 514 6.56 17.38 -13.38
CA VAL A 514 5.91 16.19 -13.95
C VAL A 514 5.36 15.26 -12.85
N ILE A 515 6.10 15.06 -11.76
CA ILE A 515 5.64 14.27 -10.61
C ILE A 515 4.42 14.91 -9.96
N GLN A 516 4.44 16.24 -9.78
CA GLN A 516 3.30 16.98 -9.24
C GLN A 516 2.06 16.88 -10.13
N ASP A 517 2.21 17.10 -11.42
CA ASP A 517 1.08 17.10 -12.36
C ASP A 517 0.49 15.70 -12.50
N SER A 518 1.34 14.67 -12.51
CA SER A 518 0.89 13.27 -12.50
C SER A 518 0.13 12.93 -11.22
N GLY A 519 0.63 13.39 -10.06
CA GLY A 519 -0.04 13.15 -8.78
C GLY A 519 -1.37 13.90 -8.63
N LYS A 520 -1.44 15.15 -9.09
CA LYS A 520 -2.70 15.92 -9.15
C LYS A 520 -3.72 15.28 -10.08
N THR A 521 -3.27 14.82 -11.25
CA THR A 521 -4.12 14.10 -12.22
C THR A 521 -4.70 12.83 -11.61
N LEU A 522 -3.89 12.04 -10.91
CA LEU A 522 -4.34 10.82 -10.24
C LEU A 522 -5.37 11.11 -9.13
N LEU A 523 -5.16 12.15 -8.33
CA LEU A 523 -6.12 12.56 -7.31
C LEU A 523 -7.45 13.04 -7.92
N ALA A 524 -7.40 13.80 -9.00
CA ALA A 524 -8.59 14.22 -9.74
C ALA A 524 -9.39 13.01 -10.25
N LEU A 525 -8.70 12.02 -10.84
CA LEU A 525 -9.31 10.77 -11.32
C LEU A 525 -10.01 9.98 -10.20
N ILE A 526 -9.37 9.89 -9.04
CA ILE A 526 -9.94 9.21 -7.87
C ILE A 526 -11.17 9.95 -7.38
N ASN A 527 -11.11 11.28 -7.29
CA ASN A 527 -12.24 12.10 -6.88
C ASN A 527 -13.42 11.98 -7.86
N ASP A 528 -13.16 11.94 -9.18
CA ASP A 528 -14.21 11.73 -10.19
C ASP A 528 -14.92 10.38 -10.03
N ILE A 529 -14.16 9.29 -9.78
CA ILE A 529 -14.73 7.95 -9.56
C ILE A 529 -15.60 7.92 -8.28
N LEU A 530 -15.18 8.62 -7.23
CA LEU A 530 -15.95 8.71 -5.99
C LEU A 530 -17.21 9.54 -6.14
N ASP A 531 -17.10 10.72 -6.76
CA ASP A 531 -18.25 11.58 -7.00
C ASP A 531 -19.28 10.82 -7.85
N PHE A 532 -18.83 10.13 -8.90
CA PHE A 532 -19.68 9.23 -9.68
C PHE A 532 -20.36 8.15 -8.81
N SER A 533 -19.60 7.45 -7.97
CA SER A 533 -20.13 6.40 -7.09
C SER A 533 -21.08 6.92 -6.01
N LYS A 534 -20.94 8.18 -5.58
CA LYS A 534 -21.84 8.84 -4.63
C LYS A 534 -23.15 9.27 -5.30
N ILE A 535 -23.06 9.76 -6.52
CA ILE A 535 -24.21 10.14 -7.34
C ILE A 535 -25.04 8.90 -7.70
N GLU A 536 -24.42 7.82 -8.17
CA GLU A 536 -25.10 6.54 -8.50
C GLU A 536 -25.86 5.97 -7.28
N ALA A 537 -25.31 6.16 -6.08
CA ALA A 537 -25.92 5.75 -4.83
C ALA A 537 -26.97 6.75 -4.27
N GLY A 538 -27.23 7.88 -4.94
CA GLY A 538 -28.16 8.92 -4.48
C GLY A 538 -27.70 9.64 -3.20
N ARG A 539 -26.40 9.64 -2.89
CA ARG A 539 -25.82 10.16 -1.64
C ARG A 539 -25.07 11.48 -1.78
N LEU A 540 -25.09 12.08 -2.96
CA LEU A 540 -24.46 13.38 -3.17
C LEU A 540 -25.44 14.48 -2.76
N ASP A 541 -25.23 15.03 -1.57
CA ASP A 541 -25.96 16.20 -1.08
C ASP A 541 -25.35 17.48 -1.67
N LEU A 542 -26.20 18.37 -2.19
CA LEU A 542 -25.77 19.72 -2.58
C LEU A 542 -25.64 20.60 -1.34
N GLU A 543 -24.54 21.32 -1.24
CA GLU A 543 -24.37 22.34 -0.20
C GLU A 543 -25.15 23.60 -0.59
N CYS A 544 -25.86 24.18 0.37
CA CYS A 544 -26.64 25.40 0.15
C CYS A 544 -25.97 26.55 0.89
N ALA A 545 -25.13 27.31 0.19
CA ALA A 545 -24.36 28.43 0.74
C ALA A 545 -24.58 29.71 -0.07
N ASN A 546 -24.42 30.86 0.57
CA ASN A 546 -24.43 32.15 -0.13
C ASN A 546 -23.16 32.27 -0.97
N PHE A 547 -23.30 32.64 -2.25
CA PHE A 547 -22.18 32.86 -3.15
C PHE A 547 -22.46 33.98 -4.16
N ASP A 548 -21.39 34.53 -4.73
CA ASP A 548 -21.46 35.48 -5.83
C ASP A 548 -21.16 34.78 -7.17
N LEU A 549 -22.10 34.86 -8.11
CA LEU A 549 -22.00 34.23 -9.44
C LEU A 549 -20.81 34.77 -10.24
N ARG A 550 -20.59 36.09 -10.17
CA ARG A 550 -19.55 36.77 -10.92
C ARG A 550 -18.18 36.37 -10.43
N GLU A 551 -17.98 36.36 -9.11
CA GLU A 551 -16.74 35.87 -8.51
C GLU A 551 -16.47 34.40 -8.89
N THR A 552 -17.52 33.57 -8.87
CA THR A 552 -17.42 32.15 -9.24
C THR A 552 -16.95 31.99 -10.70
N LEU A 553 -17.51 32.74 -11.64
CA LEU A 553 -17.12 32.71 -13.05
C LEU A 553 -15.75 33.34 -13.29
N GLU A 554 -15.44 34.47 -12.64
CA GLU A 554 -14.14 35.14 -12.76
C GLU A 554 -12.98 34.30 -12.19
N SER A 555 -13.25 33.39 -11.24
CA SER A 555 -12.23 32.43 -10.78
C SER A 555 -11.74 31.50 -11.90
N LEU A 556 -12.54 31.27 -12.96
CA LEU A 556 -12.11 30.49 -14.12
C LEU A 556 -11.04 31.23 -14.93
N ALA A 557 -11.05 32.56 -14.93
CA ALA A 557 -10.00 33.36 -15.56
C ALA A 557 -8.66 33.16 -14.84
N ASP A 558 -8.66 33.02 -13.51
CA ASP A 558 -7.44 32.72 -12.75
C ASP A 558 -6.90 31.32 -13.02
N LEU A 559 -7.81 30.34 -13.15
CA LEU A 559 -7.45 28.95 -13.35
C LEU A 559 -6.93 28.66 -14.78
N PHE A 560 -7.57 29.24 -15.79
CA PHE A 560 -7.34 28.88 -17.18
C PHE A 560 -6.71 29.99 -18.03
N GLY A 561 -6.57 31.21 -17.49
CA GLY A 561 -6.08 32.37 -18.24
C GLY A 561 -4.68 32.14 -18.83
N LYS A 562 -3.75 31.61 -18.03
CA LYS A 562 -2.41 31.27 -18.52
C LYS A 562 -2.43 30.15 -19.56
N GLN A 563 -3.17 29.08 -19.31
CA GLN A 563 -3.25 27.94 -20.22
C GLN A 563 -3.85 28.32 -21.59
N ALA A 564 -4.84 29.22 -21.60
CA ALA A 564 -5.40 29.78 -22.83
C ALA A 564 -4.38 30.66 -23.55
N ALA A 565 -3.69 31.54 -22.82
CA ALA A 565 -2.66 32.44 -23.37
C ALA A 565 -1.47 31.67 -23.99
N ASP A 566 -1.00 30.61 -23.34
CA ASP A 566 0.09 29.74 -23.84
C ASP A 566 -0.26 29.09 -25.19
N LYS A 567 -1.56 28.84 -25.43
CA LYS A 567 -2.09 28.35 -26.71
C LYS A 567 -2.47 29.45 -27.70
N GLY A 568 -2.37 30.73 -27.30
CA GLY A 568 -2.84 31.86 -28.10
C GLY A 568 -4.36 31.91 -28.28
N LEU A 569 -5.13 31.35 -27.33
CA LEU A 569 -6.59 31.37 -27.32
C LEU A 569 -7.11 32.60 -26.54
N GLU A 570 -8.16 33.24 -27.05
CA GLU A 570 -8.89 34.27 -26.30
C GLU A 570 -9.93 33.61 -25.38
N LEU A 571 -9.78 33.77 -24.06
CA LEU A 571 -10.75 33.29 -23.07
C LEU A 571 -11.65 34.45 -22.62
N LEU A 572 -12.95 34.32 -22.89
CA LEU A 572 -13.96 35.35 -22.61
C LEU A 572 -14.91 34.84 -21.53
N ILE A 573 -15.14 35.64 -20.50
CA ILE A 573 -16.06 35.30 -19.40
C ILE A 573 -17.02 36.47 -19.22
N ASN A 574 -18.31 36.22 -19.31
CA ASN A 574 -19.32 37.28 -19.29
C ASN A 574 -20.57 36.86 -18.52
N VAL A 575 -21.03 37.73 -17.62
CA VAL A 575 -22.32 37.62 -16.93
C VAL A 575 -23.23 38.71 -17.50
N ARG A 576 -24.32 38.30 -18.17
CA ARG A 576 -25.23 39.27 -18.82
C ARG A 576 -25.95 40.14 -17.78
N GLY A 577 -26.16 41.41 -18.11
CA GLY A 577 -26.56 42.47 -17.17
C GLY A 577 -27.82 42.23 -16.33
N ASN A 578 -28.79 41.44 -16.81
CA ASN A 578 -30.02 41.13 -16.06
C ASN A 578 -29.89 39.91 -15.13
N THR A 579 -28.68 39.43 -14.87
CA THR A 579 -28.44 38.18 -14.13
C THR A 579 -28.14 38.47 -12.65
N PRO A 580 -28.91 37.90 -11.71
CA PRO A 580 -28.63 38.05 -10.28
C PRO A 580 -27.30 37.40 -9.93
N CYS A 581 -26.44 38.13 -9.23
CA CYS A 581 -25.12 37.65 -8.81
C CYS A 581 -25.11 37.13 -7.36
N ALA A 582 -25.92 37.72 -6.47
CA ALA A 582 -26.05 37.27 -5.08
C ALA A 582 -27.03 36.09 -4.97
N LEU A 583 -26.47 34.88 -4.94
CA LEU A 583 -27.21 33.63 -5.03
C LEU A 583 -26.97 32.73 -3.81
N LYS A 584 -27.85 31.76 -3.63
CA LYS A 584 -27.70 30.73 -2.60
C LYS A 584 -27.84 29.35 -3.25
N GLY A 585 -26.83 28.51 -3.07
CA GLY A 585 -26.69 27.21 -3.72
C GLY A 585 -25.28 26.63 -3.61
N ASP A 586 -24.95 25.65 -4.44
CA ASP A 586 -23.66 24.95 -4.39
C ASP A 586 -22.67 25.52 -5.43
N ALA A 587 -21.91 26.53 -5.01
CA ALA A 587 -20.90 27.16 -5.87
C ALA A 587 -19.77 26.20 -6.26
N LEU A 588 -19.43 25.23 -5.39
CA LEU A 588 -18.35 24.27 -5.63
C LEU A 588 -18.72 23.33 -6.78
N ARG A 589 -19.95 22.80 -6.77
CA ARG A 589 -20.45 21.92 -7.84
C ARG A 589 -20.69 22.67 -9.14
N LEU A 590 -21.20 23.90 -9.07
CA LEU A 590 -21.29 24.77 -10.24
C LEU A 590 -19.92 25.00 -10.88
N ARG A 591 -18.91 25.32 -10.06
CA ARG A 591 -17.53 25.51 -10.52
C ARG A 591 -16.94 24.21 -11.10
N GLN A 592 -17.24 23.06 -10.53
CA GLN A 592 -16.81 21.75 -11.05
C GLN A 592 -17.34 21.49 -12.46
N ILE A 593 -18.63 21.78 -12.72
CA ILE A 593 -19.23 21.68 -14.05
C ILE A 593 -18.48 22.59 -15.04
N LEU A 594 -18.28 23.86 -14.66
CA LEU A 594 -17.64 24.85 -15.51
C LEU A 594 -16.16 24.54 -15.78
N ILE A 595 -15.38 24.14 -14.78
CA ILE A 595 -13.99 23.70 -14.92
C ILE A 595 -13.87 22.58 -15.95
N ASN A 596 -14.74 21.57 -15.86
CA ASN A 596 -14.72 20.45 -16.78
C ASN A 596 -15.02 20.88 -18.24
N LEU A 597 -16.04 21.70 -18.44
CA LEU A 597 -16.40 22.18 -19.77
C LEU A 597 -15.33 23.12 -20.37
N VAL A 598 -14.81 24.07 -19.59
CA VAL A 598 -13.79 25.03 -20.04
C VAL A 598 -12.46 24.33 -20.32
N ASN A 599 -12.05 23.39 -19.49
CA ASN A 599 -10.83 22.62 -19.73
C ASN A 599 -10.94 21.81 -21.04
N ASN A 600 -12.11 21.19 -21.31
CA ASN A 600 -12.35 20.52 -22.58
C ASN A 600 -12.31 21.49 -23.76
N ALA A 601 -12.94 22.66 -23.66
CA ALA A 601 -12.91 23.69 -24.70
C ALA A 601 -11.47 24.14 -25.04
N ILE A 602 -10.64 24.42 -24.03
CA ILE A 602 -9.23 24.81 -24.21
C ILE A 602 -8.40 23.65 -24.76
N LYS A 603 -8.69 22.42 -24.32
CA LYS A 603 -8.00 21.21 -24.75
C LYS A 603 -8.17 20.95 -26.25
N PHE A 604 -9.41 21.08 -26.76
CA PHE A 604 -9.77 20.74 -28.14
C PHE A 604 -9.76 21.93 -29.12
N THR A 605 -9.45 23.13 -28.64
CA THR A 605 -9.23 24.31 -29.49
C THR A 605 -7.74 24.55 -29.68
N GLN A 606 -7.30 24.65 -30.94
CA GLN A 606 -5.90 24.94 -31.28
C GLN A 606 -5.66 26.43 -31.50
N THR A 607 -6.58 27.11 -32.19
CA THR A 607 -6.56 28.55 -32.44
C THR A 607 -7.98 29.10 -32.35
N GLY A 608 -8.12 30.37 -31.96
CA GLY A 608 -9.42 31.03 -31.84
C GLY A 608 -9.78 31.37 -30.39
N GLU A 609 -11.00 31.02 -29.96
CA GLU A 609 -11.56 31.52 -28.70
C GLU A 609 -12.38 30.48 -27.93
N VAL A 610 -12.48 30.72 -26.62
CA VAL A 610 -13.37 30.02 -25.70
C VAL A 610 -14.18 31.06 -24.94
N ALA A 611 -15.51 30.98 -25.01
CA ALA A 611 -16.40 31.93 -24.36
C ALA A 611 -17.29 31.23 -23.33
N VAL A 612 -17.32 31.77 -22.11
CA VAL A 612 -18.18 31.35 -21.01
C VAL A 612 -19.18 32.47 -20.75
N THR A 613 -20.46 32.16 -20.91
CA THR A 613 -21.55 33.12 -20.69
C THR A 613 -22.55 32.59 -19.68
N ALA A 614 -23.02 33.48 -18.80
CA ALA A 614 -24.11 33.19 -17.87
C ALA A 614 -25.22 34.23 -18.03
N HIS A 615 -26.46 33.76 -18.06
CA HIS A 615 -27.64 34.64 -18.09
C HIS A 615 -28.82 34.05 -17.30
N GLY A 616 -29.62 34.92 -16.68
CA GLY A 616 -30.87 34.52 -16.04
C GLY A 616 -31.97 34.27 -17.08
N GLU A 617 -32.50 33.05 -17.15
CA GLU A 617 -33.58 32.67 -18.08
C GLU A 617 -34.96 32.92 -17.48
N ARG A 618 -35.13 32.62 -16.18
CA ARG A 618 -36.38 32.86 -15.45
C ARG A 618 -36.10 33.34 -14.04
N LEU A 619 -36.69 34.48 -13.68
CA LEU A 619 -36.53 35.12 -12.37
C LEU A 619 -37.88 35.09 -11.66
N THR A 620 -37.88 34.64 -10.40
CA THR A 620 -39.00 34.73 -9.46
C THR A 620 -38.55 35.47 -8.22
N ASP A 621 -39.47 35.80 -7.31
CA ASP A 621 -39.16 36.60 -6.12
C ASP A 621 -38.09 35.94 -5.20
N ASN A 622 -38.00 34.60 -5.19
CA ASN A 622 -37.10 33.84 -4.31
C ASN A 622 -36.11 32.92 -5.03
N ALA A 623 -36.24 32.70 -6.34
CA ALA A 623 -35.41 31.76 -7.08
C ALA A 623 -35.15 32.21 -8.53
N ALA A 624 -34.02 31.78 -9.08
CA ALA A 624 -33.61 32.05 -10.45
C ALA A 624 -33.20 30.75 -11.16
N ILE A 625 -33.62 30.61 -12.42
CA ILE A 625 -33.06 29.61 -13.34
C ILE A 625 -31.96 30.32 -14.14
N LEU A 626 -30.73 29.86 -13.97
CA LEU A 626 -29.56 30.38 -14.65
C LEU A 626 -29.18 29.45 -15.79
N SER A 627 -28.88 30.04 -16.94
CA SER A 627 -28.43 29.34 -18.14
C SER A 627 -26.99 29.72 -18.45
N PHE A 628 -26.15 28.71 -18.58
CA PHE A 628 -24.73 28.80 -18.83
C PHE A 628 -24.42 28.27 -20.22
N SER A 629 -23.48 28.91 -20.91
CA SER A 629 -22.97 28.41 -22.18
C SER A 629 -21.45 28.50 -22.24
N VAL A 630 -20.80 27.38 -22.57
CA VAL A 630 -19.38 27.28 -22.86
C VAL A 630 -19.22 26.97 -24.34
N ARG A 631 -18.70 27.94 -25.10
CA ARG A 631 -18.53 27.87 -26.55
C ARG A 631 -17.05 27.86 -26.90
N ASP A 632 -16.67 27.04 -27.86
CA ASP A 632 -15.32 26.96 -28.42
C ASP A 632 -15.34 27.02 -29.94
N THR A 633 -14.21 27.39 -30.55
CA THR A 633 -13.98 27.38 -32.01
C THR A 633 -13.09 26.22 -32.46
N GLY A 634 -13.07 25.12 -31.71
CA GLY A 634 -12.20 23.98 -31.91
C GLY A 634 -12.63 23.04 -33.04
N SER A 635 -12.16 21.78 -32.98
CA SER A 635 -12.39 20.79 -34.04
C SER A 635 -13.85 20.38 -34.24
N GLY A 636 -14.73 20.72 -33.30
CA GLY A 636 -16.12 20.27 -33.29
C GLY A 636 -16.27 18.76 -33.09
N ILE A 637 -17.52 18.31 -32.97
CA ILE A 637 -17.94 16.95 -32.62
C ILE A 637 -18.99 16.49 -33.65
N ASN A 638 -18.95 15.24 -34.11
CA ASN A 638 -19.94 14.74 -35.05
C ASN A 638 -21.26 14.34 -34.35
N HIS A 639 -22.37 14.27 -35.10
CA HIS A 639 -23.70 13.92 -34.57
C HIS A 639 -23.84 12.54 -33.90
N ALA A 640 -23.09 11.53 -34.34
CA ALA A 640 -23.05 10.22 -33.69
C ALA A 640 -22.35 10.31 -32.32
N GLN A 641 -21.25 11.06 -32.22
CA GLN A 641 -20.51 11.29 -30.97
C GLN A 641 -21.31 12.11 -29.95
N ILE A 642 -22.09 13.11 -30.40
CA ILE A 642 -22.95 13.92 -29.51
C ILE A 642 -23.95 13.05 -28.73
N ARG A 643 -24.51 12.00 -29.35
CA ARG A 643 -25.49 11.10 -28.70
C ARG A 643 -24.91 10.27 -27.56
N GLN A 644 -23.60 10.06 -27.54
CA GLN A 644 -22.89 9.28 -26.52
C GLN A 644 -21.97 10.17 -25.66
N LEU A 645 -22.04 11.49 -25.83
CA LEU A 645 -21.10 12.43 -25.21
C LEU A 645 -21.21 12.46 -23.67
N PHE A 646 -22.41 12.21 -23.16
CA PHE A 646 -22.71 12.18 -21.73
C PHE A 646 -22.84 10.76 -21.16
N SER A 647 -22.53 9.72 -21.94
CA SER A 647 -22.49 8.35 -21.43
C SER A 647 -21.15 8.06 -20.74
N GLU A 648 -21.21 7.16 -19.77
CA GLU A 648 -20.08 6.78 -18.95
C GLU A 648 -18.97 6.13 -19.77
N TYR A 649 -17.70 6.39 -19.38
CA TYR A 649 -16.49 5.82 -19.99
C TYR A 649 -16.38 5.99 -21.52
N THR A 650 -17.16 6.89 -22.11
CA THR A 650 -17.20 7.07 -23.55
C THR A 650 -16.14 8.08 -23.96
N GLN A 651 -15.29 7.71 -24.92
CA GLN A 651 -14.25 8.56 -25.50
C GLN A 651 -14.43 8.63 -27.01
N ALA A 652 -14.42 9.84 -27.57
CA ALA A 652 -14.84 10.09 -28.93
C ALA A 652 -13.89 9.54 -30.02
N ASP A 653 -12.61 9.26 -29.73
CA ASP A 653 -11.64 8.70 -30.69
C ASP A 653 -10.48 7.93 -30.03
N SER A 654 -10.14 6.75 -30.59
CA SER A 654 -9.01 5.92 -30.13
C SER A 654 -7.64 6.45 -30.59
N SER A 655 -7.59 7.32 -31.60
CA SER A 655 -6.38 7.93 -32.18
C SER A 655 -5.91 9.19 -31.42
N THR A 656 -6.82 9.97 -30.83
CA THR A 656 -6.55 11.15 -29.99
C THR A 656 -6.25 10.79 -28.53
N SER A 657 -6.50 9.53 -28.12
CA SER A 657 -6.24 9.00 -26.77
C SER A 657 -4.75 9.09 -26.36
N ARG A 658 -3.82 8.99 -27.32
CA ARG A 658 -2.37 9.02 -27.05
C ARG A 658 -1.81 10.42 -26.82
N LEU A 659 -2.50 11.47 -27.27
CA LEU A 659 -2.01 12.85 -27.20
C LEU A 659 -2.55 13.60 -25.98
N TYR A 660 -3.73 13.25 -25.47
CA TYR A 660 -4.42 14.15 -24.53
C TYR A 660 -5.16 13.54 -23.33
N GLY A 661 -5.29 12.20 -23.18
CA GLY A 661 -5.71 11.49 -21.95
C GLY A 661 -7.04 11.89 -21.24
N GLY A 662 -7.72 10.94 -20.60
CA GLY A 662 -8.90 11.21 -19.75
C GLY A 662 -9.66 9.93 -19.36
N THR A 663 -10.58 9.97 -18.41
CA THR A 663 -11.43 8.82 -18.01
C THR A 663 -12.73 8.69 -18.78
N GLY A 664 -13.18 9.75 -19.45
CA GLY A 664 -14.53 9.80 -20.02
C GLY A 664 -15.65 9.94 -18.97
N LEU A 665 -15.31 10.20 -17.70
CA LEU A 665 -16.29 10.36 -16.61
C LEU A 665 -16.75 11.82 -16.44
N GLY A 666 -15.92 12.81 -16.80
CA GLY A 666 -16.19 14.21 -16.50
C GLY A 666 -17.54 14.71 -17.01
N LEU A 667 -17.87 14.48 -18.29
CA LEU A 667 -19.14 14.95 -18.87
C LEU A 667 -20.36 14.20 -18.30
N ALA A 668 -20.22 12.92 -17.96
CA ALA A 668 -21.25 12.16 -17.27
C ALA A 668 -21.52 12.73 -15.86
N ILE A 669 -20.46 13.08 -15.11
CA ILE A 669 -20.56 13.74 -13.81
C ILE A 669 -21.21 15.12 -13.95
N SER A 670 -20.81 15.93 -14.95
CA SER A 670 -21.43 17.23 -15.22
C SER A 670 -22.93 17.11 -15.47
N LYS A 671 -23.38 16.12 -16.24
CA LYS A 671 -24.80 15.87 -16.48
C LYS A 671 -25.56 15.52 -15.20
N GLN A 672 -24.99 14.66 -14.38
CA GLN A 672 -25.60 14.26 -13.11
C GLN A 672 -25.68 15.42 -12.11
N LEU A 673 -24.61 16.22 -11.99
CA LEU A 673 -24.61 17.41 -11.13
C LEU A 673 -25.66 18.44 -11.58
N VAL A 674 -25.75 18.70 -12.89
CA VAL A 674 -26.78 19.59 -13.45
C VAL A 674 -28.19 19.09 -13.13
N THR A 675 -28.41 17.77 -13.25
CA THR A 675 -29.70 17.15 -12.90
C THR A 675 -30.02 17.31 -11.41
N LEU A 676 -29.04 17.09 -10.53
CA LEU A 676 -29.18 17.30 -9.08
C LEU A 676 -29.46 18.77 -8.73
N MET A 677 -28.88 19.71 -9.49
CA MET A 677 -29.13 21.14 -9.37
C MET A 677 -30.44 21.60 -10.06
N GLY A 678 -31.27 20.65 -10.49
CA GLY A 678 -32.60 20.91 -11.04
C GLY A 678 -32.62 21.51 -12.45
N GLY A 679 -31.60 21.23 -13.27
CA GLY A 679 -31.52 21.70 -14.66
C GLY A 679 -31.14 20.61 -15.66
N GLU A 680 -30.86 21.03 -16.89
CA GLU A 680 -30.53 20.15 -18.02
C GLU A 680 -29.25 20.60 -18.72
N ILE A 681 -28.50 19.67 -19.32
CA ILE A 681 -27.29 19.94 -20.11
C ILE A 681 -27.43 19.39 -21.53
N SER A 682 -26.99 20.17 -22.51
CA SER A 682 -27.00 19.83 -23.94
C SER A 682 -25.71 20.30 -24.63
N ALA A 683 -25.45 19.76 -25.81
CA ALA A 683 -24.31 20.13 -26.64
C ALA A 683 -24.72 20.26 -28.11
N GLU A 684 -24.29 21.34 -28.74
CA GLU A 684 -24.46 21.64 -30.16
C GLU A 684 -23.06 21.78 -30.79
N SER A 685 -22.77 21.05 -31.86
CA SER A 685 -21.46 21.12 -32.50
C SER A 685 -21.51 20.70 -33.96
N GLU A 686 -20.66 21.33 -34.77
CA GLU A 686 -20.41 20.97 -36.17
C GLU A 686 -18.90 20.73 -36.36
N PRO A 687 -18.49 19.62 -37.00
CA PRO A 687 -17.07 19.36 -37.27
C PRO A 687 -16.39 20.53 -38.00
N GLY A 688 -15.27 21.01 -37.45
CA GLY A 688 -14.47 22.12 -37.96
C GLY A 688 -15.00 23.53 -37.63
N ARG A 689 -16.11 23.65 -36.90
CA ARG A 689 -16.72 24.95 -36.52
C ARG A 689 -16.80 25.19 -35.01
N GLY A 690 -16.35 24.22 -34.20
CA GLY A 690 -16.36 24.29 -32.73
C GLY A 690 -17.60 23.68 -32.09
N SER A 691 -17.71 23.84 -30.77
CA SER A 691 -18.79 23.27 -29.96
C SER A 691 -19.40 24.29 -29.01
N THR A 692 -20.66 24.12 -28.68
CA THR A 692 -21.37 24.92 -27.67
C THR A 692 -22.06 23.98 -26.70
N PHE A 693 -21.61 23.98 -25.45
CA PHE A 693 -22.25 23.27 -24.35
C PHE A 693 -23.17 24.25 -23.61
N ARG A 694 -24.42 23.87 -23.38
CA ARG A 694 -25.39 24.67 -22.64
C ARG A 694 -25.90 23.88 -21.45
N PHE A 695 -26.03 24.52 -20.29
CA PHE A 695 -26.70 23.90 -19.16
C PHE A 695 -27.46 24.91 -18.31
N THR A 696 -28.50 24.44 -17.61
CA THR A 696 -29.29 25.23 -16.67
C THR A 696 -29.10 24.76 -15.24
N VAL A 697 -29.28 25.65 -14.26
CA VAL A 697 -29.33 25.31 -12.83
C VAL A 697 -30.40 26.16 -12.14
N SER A 698 -31.05 25.58 -11.13
CA SER A 698 -31.99 26.29 -10.27
C SER A 698 -31.29 26.73 -8.98
N VAL A 699 -31.39 28.01 -8.63
CA VAL A 699 -30.75 28.59 -7.44
C VAL A 699 -31.69 29.54 -6.70
N GLU A 700 -31.49 29.67 -5.39
CA GLU A 700 -32.22 30.63 -4.56
C GLU A 700 -31.57 32.02 -4.67
N LEU A 701 -32.39 33.07 -4.61
CA LEU A 701 -31.90 34.45 -4.50
C LEU A 701 -31.57 34.77 -3.03
N GLN A 702 -30.51 35.54 -2.79
CA GLN A 702 -30.27 36.06 -1.45
C GLN A 702 -31.30 37.14 -1.07
N PRO A 703 -31.64 37.30 0.23
CA PRO A 703 -32.58 38.31 0.71
C PRO A 703 -32.21 39.74 0.27
N GLN A 704 -33.22 40.58 0.09
CA GLN A 704 -33.15 41.90 -0.56
C GLN A 704 -32.17 42.90 0.10
N GLU A 705 -31.85 42.76 1.40
CA GLU A 705 -30.84 43.57 2.10
C GLU A 705 -29.39 43.25 1.65
N ALA A 706 -29.13 42.07 1.07
CA ALA A 706 -27.84 41.69 0.50
C ALA A 706 -27.72 42.02 -1.00
N GLN A 707 -28.83 42.39 -1.66
CA GLN A 707 -28.85 42.89 -3.03
C GLN A 707 -28.53 44.38 -3.06
N HIS A 708 -27.35 44.77 -2.56
CA HIS A 708 -26.85 46.12 -2.84
C HIS A 708 -26.61 46.22 -4.35
N ALA A 709 -27.57 46.78 -5.07
CA ALA A 709 -27.33 47.29 -6.41
C ALA A 709 -26.09 48.18 -6.34
N LEU A 710 -25.09 47.90 -7.17
CA LEU A 710 -23.95 48.80 -7.36
C LEU A 710 -24.53 50.21 -7.56
N VAL A 711 -24.37 51.08 -6.56
CA VAL A 711 -24.70 52.49 -6.69
C VAL A 711 -23.63 53.03 -7.63
N LEU A 712 -23.94 53.01 -8.93
CA LEU A 712 -23.03 53.52 -9.96
C LEU A 712 -22.77 54.99 -9.67
N PRO A 713 -21.50 55.39 -9.52
CA PRO A 713 -21.19 56.80 -9.41
C PRO A 713 -21.72 57.59 -10.60
N THR A 714 -22.20 58.81 -10.37
CA THR A 714 -22.76 59.70 -11.41
C THR A 714 -21.76 60.03 -12.52
N SER A 715 -20.46 59.87 -12.27
CA SER A 715 -19.35 60.06 -13.22
C SER A 715 -19.26 58.99 -14.31
N ILE A 716 -19.82 57.80 -14.08
CA ILE A 716 -19.73 56.64 -14.99
C ILE A 716 -20.96 56.52 -15.89
N SER A 717 -22.12 56.89 -15.35
CA SER A 717 -23.40 56.81 -16.07
C SER A 717 -23.41 57.76 -17.27
N GLY A 718 -23.53 57.21 -18.49
CA GLY A 718 -23.56 57.96 -19.74
C GLY A 718 -22.18 58.30 -20.33
N ALA A 719 -21.07 57.90 -19.69
CA ALA A 719 -19.72 58.17 -20.18
C ALA A 719 -19.49 57.52 -21.56
N ARG A 720 -19.04 58.30 -22.55
CA ARG A 720 -18.69 57.78 -23.90
C ARG A 720 -17.33 57.10 -23.84
N VAL A 721 -17.29 55.80 -24.14
CA VAL A 721 -16.08 54.96 -24.06
C VAL A 721 -15.71 54.47 -25.45
N LEU A 722 -14.55 54.83 -25.97
CA LEU A 722 -14.12 54.37 -27.29
C LEU A 722 -13.26 53.11 -27.15
N VAL A 723 -13.67 52.04 -27.85
CA VAL A 723 -13.07 50.69 -27.77
C VAL A 723 -12.36 50.36 -29.07
N ALA A 724 -11.09 49.95 -28.97
CA ALA A 724 -10.28 49.49 -30.10
C ALA A 724 -9.77 48.06 -29.85
N THR A 725 -10.35 47.07 -30.55
CA THR A 725 -9.88 45.68 -30.56
C THR A 725 -10.14 45.00 -31.90
N ARG A 726 -9.18 44.20 -32.36
CA ARG A 726 -9.28 43.39 -33.59
C ARG A 726 -10.09 42.11 -33.38
N HIS A 727 -10.27 41.64 -32.15
CA HIS A 727 -10.95 40.38 -31.84
C HIS A 727 -12.46 40.60 -31.75
N PRO A 728 -13.27 40.01 -32.66
CA PRO A 728 -14.72 40.26 -32.71
C PRO A 728 -15.47 39.86 -31.43
N ALA A 729 -15.16 38.73 -30.82
CA ALA A 729 -15.86 38.29 -29.62
C ALA A 729 -15.46 39.07 -28.35
N LEU A 730 -14.19 39.48 -28.25
CA LEU A 730 -13.77 40.42 -27.20
C LEU A 730 -14.47 41.78 -27.37
N ARG A 731 -14.65 42.26 -28.62
CA ARG A 731 -15.41 43.47 -28.93
C ARG A 731 -16.84 43.37 -28.42
N GLU A 732 -17.56 42.31 -28.81
CA GLU A 732 -18.94 42.08 -28.38
C GLU A 732 -19.05 42.03 -26.85
N THR A 733 -18.15 41.29 -26.20
CA THR A 733 -18.10 41.18 -24.73
C THR A 733 -17.85 42.52 -24.05
N LEU A 734 -16.91 43.32 -24.56
CA LEU A 734 -16.62 44.67 -24.03
C LEU A 734 -17.82 45.62 -24.19
N LEU A 735 -18.48 45.59 -25.34
CA LEU A 735 -19.69 46.40 -25.56
C LEU A 735 -20.79 46.04 -24.57
N GLU A 736 -21.05 44.74 -24.38
CA GLU A 736 -22.04 44.26 -23.41
C GLU A 736 -21.68 44.67 -21.97
N MET A 737 -20.42 44.48 -21.55
CA MET A 737 -19.96 44.83 -20.20
C MET A 737 -20.06 46.34 -19.94
N LEU A 738 -19.57 47.17 -20.87
CA LEU A 738 -19.58 48.63 -20.75
C LEU A 738 -21.01 49.19 -20.75
N ALA A 739 -21.90 48.66 -21.60
CA ALA A 739 -23.31 49.02 -21.57
C ALA A 739 -23.96 48.62 -20.24
N GLY A 740 -23.58 47.46 -19.67
CA GLY A 740 -24.02 47.01 -18.35
C GLY A 740 -23.58 47.91 -17.19
N PHE A 741 -22.51 48.69 -17.35
CA PHE A 741 -22.08 49.73 -16.40
C PHE A 741 -22.73 51.09 -16.66
N ALA A 742 -23.73 51.15 -17.55
CA ALA A 742 -24.37 52.38 -18.02
C ALA A 742 -23.45 53.33 -18.82
N CYS A 743 -22.31 52.85 -19.33
CA CYS A 743 -21.48 53.60 -20.27
C CYS A 743 -22.06 53.55 -21.70
N ARG A 744 -21.61 54.45 -22.57
CA ARG A 744 -21.91 54.46 -24.02
C ARG A 744 -20.68 54.04 -24.81
N PRO A 745 -20.50 52.74 -25.09
CA PRO A 745 -19.34 52.28 -25.82
C PRO A 745 -19.47 52.55 -27.33
N GLU A 746 -18.38 52.99 -27.96
CA GLU A 746 -18.26 53.24 -29.40
C GLU A 746 -17.07 52.47 -29.96
N ILE A 747 -17.21 51.83 -31.12
CA ILE A 747 -16.11 51.07 -31.75
C ILE A 747 -15.30 52.02 -32.62
N LEU A 748 -13.98 52.04 -32.44
CA LEU A 748 -13.10 52.76 -33.35
C LEU A 748 -12.86 51.97 -34.64
N GLN A 749 -13.18 52.55 -35.79
CA GLN A 749 -12.69 52.11 -37.10
C GLN A 749 -12.39 53.32 -38.00
N PRO A 750 -11.25 53.36 -38.72
CA PRO A 750 -10.14 52.39 -38.72
C PRO A 750 -9.27 52.47 -37.45
N PHE A 751 -8.55 51.39 -37.14
CA PHE A 751 -7.67 51.26 -35.96
C PHE A 751 -6.35 52.05 -36.09
N ALA A 752 -6.42 53.35 -36.41
CA ALA A 752 -5.26 54.21 -36.64
C ALA A 752 -5.11 55.28 -35.54
N ALA A 753 -3.86 55.62 -35.18
CA ALA A 753 -3.57 56.67 -34.19
C ALA A 753 -4.26 58.01 -34.50
N GLY A 754 -4.35 58.39 -35.78
CA GLY A 754 -5.05 59.61 -36.22
C GLY A 754 -6.56 59.58 -35.93
N ALA A 755 -7.21 58.43 -36.03
CA ALA A 755 -8.63 58.26 -35.73
C ALA A 755 -8.92 58.31 -34.22
N ILE A 756 -7.99 57.82 -33.37
CA ILE A 756 -8.08 58.01 -31.91
C ILE A 756 -7.96 59.49 -31.56
N THR A 757 -7.00 60.19 -32.18
CA THR A 757 -6.69 61.59 -31.88
C THR A 757 -7.84 62.53 -32.24
N GLN A 758 -8.55 62.28 -33.35
CA GLN A 758 -9.73 63.06 -33.76
C GLN A 758 -10.95 62.92 -32.83
N ASN A 759 -11.05 61.80 -32.10
CA ASN A 759 -12.17 61.48 -31.22
C ASN A 759 -11.92 61.83 -29.75
N THR A 760 -10.81 62.51 -29.42
CA THR A 760 -10.35 62.76 -28.05
C THR A 760 -11.21 63.71 -27.22
N SER A 761 -11.90 64.66 -27.85
CA SER A 761 -12.76 65.63 -27.15
C SER A 761 -14.18 65.12 -26.87
N GLU A 762 -14.63 64.07 -27.56
CA GLU A 762 -16.01 63.54 -27.44
C GLU A 762 -16.14 62.35 -26.49
N HIS A 763 -15.03 61.73 -26.10
CA HIS A 763 -15.01 60.51 -25.30
C HIS A 763 -14.39 60.75 -23.92
N ALA A 764 -14.93 60.09 -22.91
CA ALA A 764 -14.48 60.17 -21.54
C ALA A 764 -13.41 59.12 -21.19
N LEU A 765 -13.28 58.04 -21.98
CA LEU A 765 -12.36 56.94 -21.72
C LEU A 765 -12.00 56.17 -23.01
N PHE A 766 -10.75 55.72 -23.11
CA PHE A 766 -10.30 54.78 -24.15
C PHE A 766 -10.08 53.37 -23.60
N VAL A 767 -10.48 52.34 -24.35
CA VAL A 767 -10.13 50.93 -24.07
C VAL A 767 -9.40 50.36 -25.29
N LEU A 768 -8.11 50.08 -25.15
CA LEU A 768 -7.20 49.75 -26.25
C LEU A 768 -6.60 48.35 -26.09
N ASP A 769 -6.70 47.51 -27.11
CA ASP A 769 -6.13 46.15 -27.12
C ASP A 769 -4.66 46.16 -27.58
N SER A 770 -3.75 45.59 -26.79
CA SER A 770 -2.32 45.54 -27.10
C SER A 770 -1.96 44.68 -28.31
N SER A 771 -2.91 43.90 -28.82
CA SER A 771 -2.71 43.06 -29.99
C SER A 771 -2.91 43.77 -31.34
N LEU A 772 -3.18 45.09 -31.35
CA LEU A 772 -3.34 45.90 -32.57
C LEU A 772 -1.96 46.24 -33.18
N PRO A 773 -1.55 45.63 -34.31
CA PRO A 773 -0.26 45.91 -34.93
C PRO A 773 -0.22 47.29 -35.62
N GLU A 774 -1.37 47.86 -36.02
CA GLU A 774 -1.46 49.17 -36.69
C GLU A 774 -1.24 50.35 -35.73
N LEU A 775 -1.25 50.09 -34.42
CA LEU A 775 -1.13 51.07 -33.36
C LEU A 775 0.05 50.69 -32.47
N ASP A 776 1.21 51.31 -32.68
CA ASP A 776 2.33 51.25 -31.74
C ASP A 776 1.91 51.95 -30.43
N LEU A 777 1.28 51.20 -29.54
CA LEU A 777 0.65 51.71 -28.32
C LEU A 777 1.65 52.44 -27.40
N PRO A 778 2.85 51.91 -27.11
CA PRO A 778 3.86 52.65 -26.36
C PRO A 778 4.22 53.99 -27.00
N HIS A 779 4.45 54.02 -28.32
CA HIS A 779 4.79 55.26 -29.03
C HIS A 779 3.60 56.24 -29.10
N PHE A 780 2.39 55.73 -29.32
CA PHE A 780 1.15 56.51 -29.33
C PHE A 780 0.89 57.17 -27.96
N LEU A 781 1.03 56.41 -26.87
CA LEU A 781 0.82 56.91 -25.51
C LEU A 781 1.90 57.90 -25.10
N ALA A 782 3.17 57.66 -25.46
CA ALA A 782 4.25 58.60 -25.23
C ALA A 782 4.05 59.92 -25.99
N ASN A 783 3.66 59.87 -27.27
CA ASN A 783 3.34 61.08 -28.05
C ASN A 783 2.10 61.81 -27.52
N ARG A 784 1.09 61.07 -27.04
CA ARG A 784 -0.11 61.62 -26.41
C ARG A 784 0.20 62.34 -25.09
N ALA A 785 1.05 61.74 -24.24
CA ALA A 785 1.52 62.35 -23.00
C ALA A 785 2.40 63.58 -23.26
N ALA A 786 3.28 63.54 -24.27
CA ALA A 786 4.15 64.67 -24.64
C ALA A 786 3.38 65.86 -25.24
N SER A 787 2.24 65.62 -25.89
CA SER A 787 1.43 66.67 -26.53
C SER A 787 0.44 67.36 -25.60
N HIS A 788 0.15 66.80 -24.42
CA HIS A 788 -0.84 67.32 -23.47
C HIS A 788 -0.36 67.12 -22.01
N PRO A 789 0.45 68.03 -21.44
CA PRO A 789 1.14 67.77 -20.16
C PRO A 789 0.30 67.90 -18.87
N ASP A 790 -0.98 68.35 -18.91
CA ASP A 790 -1.85 68.49 -17.72
C ASP A 790 -3.36 68.33 -18.03
N GLU A 791 -4.13 67.83 -17.04
CA GLU A 791 -5.60 67.64 -16.82
C GLU A 791 -6.57 67.30 -17.99
N SER A 792 -6.27 67.60 -19.25
CA SER A 792 -7.15 67.36 -20.41
C SER A 792 -6.96 66.00 -21.09
N LEU A 793 -6.11 65.12 -20.54
CA LEU A 793 -5.85 63.82 -21.14
C LEU A 793 -7.03 62.87 -20.85
N THR A 794 -7.77 62.49 -21.89
CA THR A 794 -8.73 61.38 -21.79
C THR A 794 -7.99 60.14 -21.25
N PRO A 795 -8.47 59.52 -20.15
CA PRO A 795 -7.89 58.29 -19.62
C PRO A 795 -7.91 57.15 -20.62
N ALA A 796 -7.01 56.18 -20.45
CA ALA A 796 -6.97 54.97 -21.27
C ALA A 796 -6.78 53.70 -20.43
N ILE A 797 -7.50 52.63 -20.80
CA ILE A 797 -7.33 51.27 -20.29
C ILE A 797 -6.68 50.44 -21.40
N ILE A 798 -5.57 49.77 -21.11
CA ILE A 798 -4.87 48.88 -22.04
C ILE A 798 -5.15 47.44 -21.67
N LEU A 799 -5.57 46.62 -22.64
CA LEU A 799 -5.76 45.18 -22.48
C LEU A 799 -4.52 44.43 -22.99
N THR A 800 -3.86 43.64 -22.15
CA THR A 800 -2.61 42.92 -22.49
C THR A 800 -2.66 41.43 -22.17
N GLN A 801 -1.75 40.63 -22.73
CA GLN A 801 -1.67 39.18 -22.48
C GLN A 801 -0.83 38.88 -21.20
N PRO A 802 -1.06 37.75 -20.49
CA PRO A 802 -0.39 37.41 -19.23
C PRO A 802 1.14 37.33 -19.27
N ASP A 803 1.72 36.74 -20.33
CA ASP A 803 3.16 36.42 -20.41
C ASP A 803 3.96 37.38 -21.33
N SER A 804 3.34 38.43 -21.86
CA SER A 804 4.04 39.55 -22.51
C SER A 804 4.57 40.52 -21.46
N GLY A 805 5.64 40.15 -20.73
CA GLY A 805 6.45 41.13 -20.00
C GLY A 805 7.21 42.07 -20.96
N PRO A 806 7.63 43.26 -20.50
CA PRO A 806 7.12 44.58 -20.86
C PRO A 806 7.31 45.01 -22.35
N PRO A 807 6.50 45.99 -22.81
CA PRO A 807 7.04 47.36 -22.91
C PRO A 807 6.30 48.32 -21.95
N LEU A 808 6.00 47.85 -20.73
CA LEU A 808 5.43 48.65 -19.64
C LEU A 808 6.48 49.50 -18.88
N GLU A 809 7.78 49.21 -18.99
CA GLU A 809 8.83 50.07 -18.42
C GLU A 809 8.82 51.47 -19.02
N ASN A 810 8.45 51.61 -20.30
CA ASN A 810 8.31 52.92 -20.97
C ASN A 810 6.98 53.63 -20.69
N LEU A 811 6.04 52.99 -19.99
CA LEU A 811 4.73 53.57 -19.63
C LEU A 811 4.69 54.13 -18.20
N GLN A 812 5.75 53.97 -17.41
CA GLN A 812 5.89 54.44 -16.02
C GLN A 812 5.87 55.98 -15.83
N GLY A 813 5.50 56.75 -16.85
CA GLY A 813 5.40 58.22 -16.78
C GLY A 813 4.19 58.82 -17.51
N CYS A 814 3.25 58.00 -18.02
CA CYS A 814 2.04 58.52 -18.68
C CYS A 814 0.91 58.69 -17.65
N PRO A 815 0.42 59.93 -17.37
CA PRO A 815 -0.71 60.13 -16.46
C PRO A 815 -2.01 59.53 -17.04
N ARG A 816 -2.87 58.98 -16.17
CA ARG A 816 -4.23 58.47 -16.49
C ARG A 816 -4.31 57.24 -17.41
N VAL A 817 -3.37 56.29 -17.29
CA VAL A 817 -3.39 54.99 -18.01
C VAL A 817 -3.45 53.82 -17.04
N VAL A 818 -4.41 52.91 -17.22
CA VAL A 818 -4.58 51.66 -16.45
C VAL A 818 -4.36 50.45 -17.36
N VAL A 819 -3.73 49.40 -16.86
CA VAL A 819 -3.41 48.19 -17.65
C VAL A 819 -4.10 46.99 -17.04
N LEU A 820 -4.87 46.27 -17.85
CA LEU A 820 -5.59 45.05 -17.47
C LEU A 820 -5.09 43.87 -18.30
N THR A 821 -4.93 42.73 -17.64
CA THR A 821 -4.56 41.47 -18.30
C THR A 821 -5.79 40.72 -18.79
N LYS A 822 -5.69 40.09 -19.95
CA LYS A 822 -6.64 39.10 -20.44
C LYS A 822 -6.37 37.74 -19.77
N PRO A 823 -7.38 36.89 -19.50
CA PRO A 823 -8.81 37.10 -19.70
C PRO A 823 -9.37 38.22 -18.82
N LEU A 824 -10.18 39.10 -19.40
CA LEU A 824 -10.67 40.30 -18.73
C LEU A 824 -11.74 39.96 -17.68
N LYS A 825 -11.50 40.37 -16.43
CA LYS A 825 -12.50 40.30 -15.36
C LYS A 825 -13.39 41.54 -15.40
N GLN A 826 -14.69 41.33 -15.25
CA GLN A 826 -15.67 42.40 -15.27
C GLN A 826 -15.52 43.31 -14.03
N SER A 827 -15.17 42.73 -12.87
CA SER A 827 -14.84 43.46 -11.64
C SER A 827 -13.67 44.44 -11.82
N TYR A 828 -12.55 43.98 -12.37
CA TYR A 828 -11.36 44.82 -12.61
C TYR A 828 -11.59 45.87 -13.71
N LEU A 829 -12.37 45.54 -14.74
CA LEU A 829 -12.76 46.53 -15.74
C LEU A 829 -13.59 47.66 -15.09
N PHE A 830 -14.54 47.31 -14.23
CA PHE A 830 -15.35 48.29 -13.51
C PHE A 830 -14.49 49.18 -12.61
N GLU A 831 -13.62 48.59 -11.79
CA GLU A 831 -12.70 49.35 -10.91
C GLU A 831 -11.76 50.26 -11.71
N ALA A 832 -11.25 49.79 -12.85
CA ALA A 832 -10.41 50.60 -13.73
C ALA A 832 -11.16 51.79 -14.33
N ILE A 833 -12.44 51.63 -14.69
CA ILE A 833 -13.29 52.71 -15.19
C ILE A 833 -13.55 53.75 -14.09
N VAL A 834 -13.91 53.30 -12.88
CA VAL A 834 -14.12 54.17 -11.71
C VAL A 834 -12.86 54.98 -11.43
N THR A 835 -11.71 54.32 -11.35
CA THR A 835 -10.41 54.95 -11.08
C THR A 835 -10.05 56.00 -12.15
N CYS A 836 -10.27 55.67 -13.43
CA CYS A 836 -9.98 56.59 -14.53
C CYS A 836 -10.89 57.84 -14.57
N LEU A 837 -12.14 57.70 -14.13
CA LEU A 837 -13.17 58.75 -14.25
C LEU A 837 -13.38 59.60 -12.98
N GLU A 838 -13.02 59.10 -11.79
CA GLU A 838 -13.25 59.82 -10.53
C GLU A 838 -12.04 60.57 -9.96
N THR A 839 -10.81 60.10 -10.18
CA THR A 839 -9.60 60.75 -9.64
C THR A 839 -8.87 61.58 -10.69
N ALA A 840 -8.86 62.91 -10.53
CA ALA A 840 -8.07 63.85 -11.33
C ALA A 840 -6.57 63.87 -10.95
N ASP A 841 -6.24 63.51 -9.70
CA ASP A 841 -4.88 63.59 -9.11
C ASP A 841 -4.13 62.23 -9.02
N ALA A 842 -4.49 61.23 -9.84
CA ALA A 842 -3.86 59.91 -9.74
C ALA A 842 -2.41 59.92 -10.28
N THR A 843 -1.43 60.09 -9.38
CA THR A 843 -0.01 59.78 -9.65
C THR A 843 0.15 58.33 -10.15
N PRO A 844 1.03 58.07 -11.14
CA PRO A 844 1.09 56.80 -11.85
C PRO A 844 1.77 55.75 -11.00
N ALA A 845 0.99 54.86 -10.40
CA ALA A 845 1.50 53.57 -9.98
C ALA A 845 1.24 52.59 -11.12
N CYS A 846 2.32 52.04 -11.68
CA CYS A 846 2.28 50.80 -12.44
C CYS A 846 1.91 49.66 -11.47
N THR A 847 0.69 49.70 -10.98
CA THR A 847 0.08 48.67 -10.17
C THR A 847 -0.74 47.85 -11.14
N SER A 848 -0.29 46.62 -11.41
CA SER A 848 -1.27 45.54 -11.38
C SER A 848 -2.12 45.80 -10.14
N LEU A 849 -3.42 46.03 -10.30
CA LEU A 849 -4.32 46.05 -9.15
C LEU A 849 -3.92 44.82 -8.33
N PRO A 850 -3.40 44.99 -7.09
CA PRO A 850 -3.14 43.84 -6.26
C PRO A 850 -4.45 43.06 -6.16
N PRO A 851 -4.44 41.71 -6.01
CA PRO A 851 -5.59 41.08 -5.40
C PRO A 851 -5.88 41.89 -4.13
N ARG A 852 -7.14 42.33 -3.97
CA ARG A 852 -7.64 43.26 -2.95
C ARG A 852 -6.65 43.46 -1.80
N GLU A 853 -6.42 44.70 -1.37
CA GLU A 853 -5.62 45.05 -0.18
C GLU A 853 -5.97 44.25 1.11
N ASN A 854 -7.05 43.46 1.09
CA ASN A 854 -7.32 42.35 2.00
C ASN A 854 -6.23 41.26 2.04
N ASP A 855 -5.57 40.84 0.96
CA ASP A 855 -4.68 39.64 1.03
C ASP A 855 -3.33 39.89 1.73
N LYS A 856 -2.86 41.14 1.83
CA LYS A 856 -1.65 41.49 2.61
C LYS A 856 -1.96 42.09 3.98
N LYS A 857 -3.17 42.63 4.21
CA LYS A 857 -3.62 43.02 5.56
C LYS A 857 -4.20 41.83 6.36
N GLN A 858 -4.72 40.78 5.70
CA GLN A 858 -5.50 39.69 6.33
C GLN A 858 -4.76 38.86 7.39
N PHE A 859 -3.44 38.87 7.48
CA PHE A 859 -2.75 38.01 8.46
C PHE A 859 -1.84 38.78 9.42
N THR A 860 -1.91 40.12 9.43
CA THR A 860 -1.23 40.91 10.48
C THR A 860 -1.83 40.64 11.86
N THR A 861 -3.13 40.31 11.91
CA THR A 861 -3.92 39.98 13.11
C THR A 861 -3.56 38.63 13.74
N LEU A 862 -2.98 37.70 12.97
CA LEU A 862 -2.60 36.36 13.43
C LEU A 862 -1.17 36.29 13.96
N LYS A 863 -0.36 37.32 13.72
CA LYS A 863 1.05 37.35 14.10
C LYS A 863 1.20 37.36 15.62
N GLY A 864 1.91 36.36 16.16
CA GLY A 864 2.18 36.20 17.59
C GLY A 864 1.15 35.36 18.36
N LYS A 865 0.07 34.92 17.72
CA LYS A 865 -0.91 33.99 18.31
C LYS A 865 -0.28 32.62 18.55
N GLN A 866 -0.64 31.94 19.64
CA GLN A 866 -0.17 30.60 19.97
C GLN A 866 -1.25 29.56 19.62
N VAL A 867 -0.96 28.67 18.67
CA VAL A 867 -1.89 27.63 18.23
C VAL A 867 -1.30 26.25 18.52
N LEU A 868 -2.08 25.40 19.19
CA LEU A 868 -1.73 24.00 19.40
C LEU A 868 -2.24 23.16 18.22
N VAL A 869 -1.35 22.46 17.53
CA VAL A 869 -1.70 21.52 16.45
C VAL A 869 -1.66 20.10 16.99
N VAL A 870 -2.80 19.41 16.96
CA VAL A 870 -2.94 18.03 17.43
C VAL A 870 -3.19 17.14 16.21
N GLU A 871 -2.17 16.39 15.84
CA GLU A 871 -2.12 15.58 14.61
C GLU A 871 -1.20 14.39 14.86
N ASP A 872 -1.53 13.18 14.43
CA ASP A 872 -0.71 11.98 14.69
C ASP A 872 0.32 11.68 13.60
N ASP A 873 0.09 12.14 12.36
CA ASP A 873 1.03 12.00 11.25
C ASP A 873 2.13 13.09 11.30
N PRO A 874 3.42 12.71 11.46
CA PRO A 874 4.55 13.64 11.49
C PRO A 874 4.67 14.52 10.23
N VAL A 875 4.21 14.05 9.08
CA VAL A 875 4.22 14.80 7.82
C VAL A 875 3.17 15.91 7.86
N ASN A 876 1.96 15.61 8.33
CA ASN A 876 0.89 16.60 8.46
C ASN A 876 1.20 17.62 9.55
N GLN A 877 1.83 17.20 10.65
CA GLN A 877 2.37 18.08 11.69
C GLN A 877 3.34 19.10 11.09
N MET A 878 4.32 18.62 10.30
CA MET A 878 5.34 19.44 9.65
C MET A 878 4.72 20.45 8.66
N VAL A 879 3.80 20.00 7.81
CA VAL A 879 3.12 20.86 6.82
C VAL A 879 2.28 21.94 7.50
N THR A 880 1.44 21.56 8.45
CA THR A 880 0.55 22.49 9.17
C THR A 880 1.35 23.50 9.99
N SER A 881 2.40 23.05 10.68
CA SER A 881 3.30 23.91 11.44
C SER A 881 4.01 24.93 10.55
N GLN A 882 4.54 24.52 9.39
CA GLN A 882 5.20 25.45 8.46
C GLN A 882 4.25 26.49 7.87
N LEU A 883 3.00 26.11 7.57
CA LEU A 883 2.00 27.04 7.07
C LEU A 883 1.68 28.11 8.12
N LEU A 884 1.34 27.70 9.34
CA LEU A 884 1.03 28.63 10.43
C LEU A 884 2.22 29.51 10.82
N THR A 885 3.43 28.94 10.88
CA THR A 885 4.66 29.70 11.19
C THR A 885 4.94 30.77 10.13
N ARG A 886 4.63 30.50 8.85
CA ARG A 886 4.75 31.49 7.76
C ARG A 886 3.79 32.66 7.92
N ALA A 887 2.65 32.46 8.57
CA ALA A 887 1.71 33.53 8.95
C ALA A 887 2.13 34.26 10.25
N GLY A 888 3.25 33.88 10.87
CA GLY A 888 3.75 34.47 12.11
C GLY A 888 3.08 33.95 13.38
N ILE A 889 2.34 32.83 13.29
CA ILE A 889 1.74 32.12 14.43
C ILE A 889 2.80 31.24 15.10
N LEU A 890 2.83 31.22 16.43
CA LEU A 890 3.66 30.32 17.23
C LEU A 890 2.93 28.98 17.38
N VAL A 891 3.59 27.87 17.01
CA VAL A 891 2.96 26.55 16.94
C VAL A 891 3.62 25.58 17.90
N ASP A 892 2.83 24.97 18.78
CA ASP A 892 3.21 23.77 19.52
C ASP A 892 2.48 22.56 18.90
N ILE A 893 3.09 21.37 19.01
CA ILE A 893 2.59 20.14 18.37
C ILE A 893 2.32 19.08 19.44
N ALA A 894 1.19 18.38 19.31
CA ALA A 894 0.86 17.19 20.09
C ALA A 894 0.50 16.02 19.15
N GLY A 895 1.02 14.82 19.42
CA GLY A 895 0.83 13.65 18.57
C GLY A 895 -0.45 12.85 18.82
N ASN A 896 -1.23 13.21 19.86
CA ASN A 896 -2.50 12.56 20.21
C ASN A 896 -3.24 13.39 21.29
N GLY A 897 -4.47 12.98 21.60
CA GLY A 897 -5.30 13.66 22.60
C GLY A 897 -4.72 13.75 24.02
N HIS A 898 -3.92 12.78 24.47
CA HIS A 898 -3.33 12.83 25.81
C HIS A 898 -2.22 13.90 25.90
N GLU A 899 -1.39 14.00 24.87
CA GLU A 899 -0.35 15.03 24.76
C GLU A 899 -0.98 16.42 24.63
N ALA A 900 -2.11 16.54 23.92
CA ALA A 900 -2.85 17.79 23.84
C ALA A 900 -3.39 18.25 25.19
N LEU A 901 -3.95 17.33 25.99
CA LEU A 901 -4.42 17.64 27.35
C LEU A 901 -3.26 18.04 28.27
N ALA A 902 -2.10 17.38 28.18
CA ALA A 902 -0.91 17.76 28.95
C ALA A 902 -0.41 19.16 28.55
N ALA A 903 -0.31 19.45 27.25
CA ALA A 903 0.10 20.77 26.76
C ALA A 903 -0.85 21.89 27.23
N LEU A 904 -2.17 21.64 27.21
CA LEU A 904 -3.19 22.59 27.67
C LEU A 904 -3.21 22.81 29.19
N GLN A 905 -2.60 21.91 29.98
CA GLN A 905 -2.40 22.10 31.42
C GLN A 905 -1.17 22.97 31.73
N GLU A 906 -0.15 22.91 30.87
CA GLU A 906 1.11 23.62 31.06
C GLU A 906 1.12 25.03 30.45
N LYS A 907 0.42 25.23 29.33
CA LYS A 907 0.44 26.47 28.55
C LYS A 907 -0.97 26.88 28.09
N THR A 908 -1.14 28.19 27.88
CA THR A 908 -2.36 28.77 27.31
C THR A 908 -2.21 28.97 25.82
N TYR A 909 -3.21 28.54 25.03
CA TYR A 909 -3.25 28.71 23.58
C TYR A 909 -4.44 29.58 23.15
N ASP A 910 -4.28 30.30 22.04
CA ASP A 910 -5.34 31.10 21.42
C ASP A 910 -6.33 30.24 20.62
N ALA A 911 -5.89 29.11 20.08
CA ALA A 911 -6.73 28.12 19.40
C ALA A 911 -6.08 26.74 19.36
N VAL A 912 -6.88 25.70 19.13
CA VAL A 912 -6.45 24.33 18.90
C VAL A 912 -6.92 23.86 17.52
N LEU A 913 -5.99 23.39 16.68
CA LEU A 913 -6.31 22.63 15.47
C LEU A 913 -6.26 21.16 15.85
N MET A 914 -7.40 20.46 15.78
CA MET A 914 -7.58 19.13 16.34
C MET A 914 -7.97 18.14 15.25
N ASP A 915 -7.11 17.16 14.94
CA ASP A 915 -7.54 16.04 14.10
C ASP A 915 -8.62 15.21 14.81
N VAL A 916 -9.68 14.88 14.07
CA VAL A 916 -10.82 14.12 14.60
C VAL A 916 -10.42 12.66 14.83
N ILE A 917 -9.61 12.08 13.94
CA ILE A 917 -9.23 10.67 13.99
C ILE A 917 -7.76 10.57 14.36
N MET A 918 -7.48 10.20 15.61
CA MET A 918 -6.12 10.00 16.11
C MET A 918 -6.04 8.78 17.04
N PRO A 919 -4.92 8.05 17.08
CA PRO A 919 -4.70 6.92 17.98
C PRO A 919 -4.63 7.34 19.46
N LYS A 920 -4.84 6.37 20.36
CA LYS A 920 -4.90 6.50 21.83
C LYS A 920 -6.10 7.30 22.35
N MET A 921 -6.30 8.54 21.90
CA MET A 921 -7.46 9.37 22.24
C MET A 921 -7.83 10.23 21.03
N ASP A 922 -9.05 10.04 20.52
CA ASP A 922 -9.56 10.74 19.35
C ASP A 922 -9.92 12.21 19.63
N GLY A 923 -10.06 13.02 18.58
CA GLY A 923 -10.29 14.46 18.71
C GLY A 923 -11.62 14.82 19.39
N LEU A 924 -12.67 13.99 19.23
CA LEU A 924 -13.98 14.23 19.86
C LEU A 924 -13.92 14.01 21.38
N THR A 925 -13.27 12.91 21.80
CA THR A 925 -13.04 12.56 23.20
C THR A 925 -12.10 13.57 23.85
N THR A 926 -11.06 14.00 23.13
CA THR A 926 -10.14 15.06 23.56
C THR A 926 -10.89 16.37 23.78
N THR A 927 -11.73 16.79 22.84
CA THR A 927 -12.53 18.01 22.94
C THR A 927 -13.46 17.97 24.16
N LYS A 928 -14.16 16.84 24.37
CA LYS A 928 -15.00 16.67 25.57
C LYS A 928 -14.19 16.77 26.85
N ALA A 929 -12.99 16.19 26.90
CA ALA A 929 -12.10 16.30 28.05
C ALA A 929 -11.60 17.74 28.27
N ILE A 930 -11.31 18.50 27.19
CA ILE A 930 -10.94 19.92 27.30
C ILE A 930 -12.09 20.75 27.89
N ARG A 931 -13.33 20.52 27.41
CA ARG A 931 -14.52 21.26 27.87
C ARG A 931 -14.97 20.87 29.28
N GLN A 932 -14.93 19.57 29.62
CA GLN A 932 -15.48 19.06 30.89
C GLN A 932 -14.43 18.96 32.00
N SER A 933 -13.25 18.43 31.70
CA SER A 933 -12.22 18.15 32.71
C SER A 933 -11.29 19.34 32.95
N LEU A 934 -10.91 20.07 31.89
CA LEU A 934 -10.08 21.27 32.00
C LEU A 934 -10.91 22.57 32.10
N GLY A 935 -12.18 22.53 31.71
CA GLY A 935 -13.08 23.70 31.75
C GLY A 935 -12.64 24.85 30.84
N LEU A 936 -11.83 24.57 29.81
CA LEU A 936 -11.27 25.60 28.93
C LEU A 936 -12.23 25.91 27.78
N ASP A 937 -12.51 27.20 27.58
CA ASP A 937 -13.39 27.71 26.53
C ASP A 937 -12.61 28.36 25.37
N LEU A 938 -11.48 27.77 24.98
CA LEU A 938 -10.69 28.21 23.83
C LEU A 938 -11.25 27.64 22.52
N PRO A 939 -11.08 28.33 21.38
CA PRO A 939 -11.48 27.81 20.07
C PRO A 939 -10.83 26.47 19.71
N ILE A 940 -11.64 25.47 19.38
CA ILE A 940 -11.20 24.17 18.87
C ILE A 940 -11.73 24.00 17.44
N ILE A 941 -10.82 23.95 16.48
CA ILE A 941 -11.10 23.81 15.05
C ILE A 941 -10.77 22.38 14.64
N ALA A 942 -11.79 21.63 14.24
CA ALA A 942 -11.66 20.24 13.81
C ALA A 942 -10.94 20.13 12.47
N LEU A 943 -9.99 19.22 12.32
CA LEU A 943 -9.46 18.77 11.03
C LEU A 943 -10.12 17.43 10.71
N THR A 944 -10.99 17.37 9.70
CA THR A 944 -11.73 16.16 9.34
C THR A 944 -11.40 15.68 7.94
N ALA A 945 -11.28 14.36 7.76
CA ALA A 945 -11.06 13.74 6.46
C ALA A 945 -12.33 13.75 5.58
N ASN A 946 -13.53 13.80 6.15
CA ASN A 946 -14.80 13.69 5.42
C ASN A 946 -15.69 14.93 5.55
N ALA A 947 -16.21 15.39 4.41
CA ALA A 947 -17.27 16.41 4.31
C ALA A 947 -18.69 15.79 4.40
N ILE A 948 -18.83 14.54 4.88
CA ILE A 948 -20.13 13.86 4.92
C ILE A 948 -20.99 14.44 6.05
N LYS A 949 -22.26 14.69 5.75
CA LYS A 949 -23.28 15.15 6.72
C LYS A 949 -23.32 14.22 7.94
N GLY A 950 -23.18 14.80 9.13
CA GLY A 950 -23.14 14.09 10.41
C GLY A 950 -21.81 14.19 11.16
N ASP A 951 -20.67 14.26 10.47
CA ASP A 951 -19.36 14.42 11.16
C ASP A 951 -19.18 15.86 11.67
N ARG A 952 -19.69 16.86 10.94
CA ARG A 952 -19.82 18.25 11.44
C ARG A 952 -20.67 18.32 12.70
N GLU A 953 -21.84 17.68 12.69
CA GLU A 953 -22.78 17.69 13.83
C GLU A 953 -22.16 17.01 15.05
N LYS A 954 -21.41 15.92 14.86
CA LYS A 954 -20.65 15.26 15.94
C LYS A 954 -19.53 16.13 16.50
N CYS A 955 -18.81 16.87 15.65
CA CYS A 955 -17.75 17.79 16.08
C CYS A 955 -18.34 18.94 16.91
N LEU A 956 -19.40 19.57 16.42
CA LEU A 956 -20.10 20.65 17.14
C LEU A 956 -20.74 20.13 18.44
N ALA A 957 -21.39 18.95 18.42
CA ALA A 957 -21.97 18.33 19.61
C ALA A 957 -20.91 17.89 20.65
N ALA A 958 -19.67 17.65 20.24
CA ALA A 958 -18.56 17.40 21.13
C ALA A 958 -17.97 18.67 21.76
N GLY A 959 -18.35 19.86 21.27
CA GLY A 959 -17.92 21.16 21.78
C GLY A 959 -16.84 21.85 20.95
N MET A 960 -16.61 21.44 19.70
CA MET A 960 -15.73 22.15 18.75
C MET A 960 -16.45 23.34 18.13
N ASP A 961 -15.70 24.38 17.76
CA ASP A 961 -16.26 25.68 17.33
C ASP A 961 -16.30 25.83 15.80
N ALA A 962 -15.40 25.15 15.09
CA ALA A 962 -15.34 25.12 13.64
C ALA A 962 -14.73 23.81 13.13
N TYR A 963 -14.73 23.64 11.81
CA TYR A 963 -14.11 22.49 11.15
C TYR A 963 -13.46 22.91 9.82
N LEU A 964 -12.45 22.15 9.42
CA LEU A 964 -11.73 22.24 8.16
C LEU A 964 -11.63 20.84 7.58
N THR A 965 -11.87 20.71 6.27
CA THR A 965 -11.72 19.45 5.56
C THR A 965 -10.27 19.24 5.13
N LYS A 966 -9.77 18.01 5.23
CA LYS A 966 -8.44 17.63 4.71
C LYS A 966 -8.55 17.23 3.23
N PRO A 967 -7.67 17.72 2.32
CA PRO A 967 -6.52 18.58 2.59
C PRO A 967 -6.92 20.03 2.93
N VAL A 968 -6.26 20.58 3.94
CA VAL A 968 -6.60 21.90 4.50
C VAL A 968 -6.28 22.99 3.47
N GLU A 969 -7.31 23.71 3.04
CA GLU A 969 -7.14 24.89 2.20
C GLU A 969 -6.57 26.05 3.03
N ILE A 970 -5.42 26.57 2.60
CA ILE A 970 -4.61 27.53 3.36
C ILE A 970 -5.42 28.79 3.72
N GLN A 971 -6.19 29.32 2.76
CA GLN A 971 -6.94 30.56 2.94
C GLN A 971 -8.11 30.36 3.93
N SER A 972 -8.84 29.25 3.78
CA SER A 972 -9.93 28.85 4.68
C SER A 972 -9.43 28.61 6.12
N MET A 973 -8.26 28.00 6.29
CA MET A 973 -7.64 27.81 7.60
C MET A 973 -7.33 29.13 8.29
N TYR A 974 -6.73 30.09 7.58
CA TYR A 974 -6.42 31.39 8.18
C TYR A 974 -7.67 32.22 8.48
N GLN A 975 -8.69 32.20 7.62
CA GLN A 975 -9.95 32.92 7.87
C GLN A 975 -10.66 32.40 9.12
N ILE A 976 -10.70 31.08 9.32
CA ILE A 976 -11.30 30.50 10.53
C ILE A 976 -10.47 30.86 11.75
N LEU A 977 -9.14 30.71 11.69
CA LEU A 977 -8.28 31.11 12.80
C LEU A 977 -8.45 32.58 13.15
N GLU A 978 -8.49 33.48 12.16
CA GLU A 978 -8.68 34.91 12.39
C GLU A 978 -10.03 35.18 13.03
N LYS A 979 -11.11 34.60 12.52
CA LYS A 979 -12.47 34.74 13.07
C LYS A 979 -12.54 34.33 14.54
N PHE A 980 -11.91 33.22 14.92
CA PHE A 980 -12.03 32.66 16.27
C PHE A 980 -10.96 33.16 17.24
N THR A 981 -9.82 33.69 16.76
CA THR A 981 -8.77 34.27 17.60
C THR A 981 -8.85 35.79 17.73
N ALA A 982 -9.70 36.46 16.93
CA ALA A 982 -9.99 37.90 17.02
C ALA A 982 -10.89 38.27 18.21
N VAL A 983 -11.57 37.30 18.83
CA VAL A 983 -12.51 37.53 19.93
C VAL A 983 -11.89 37.11 21.25
N ARG A 984 -11.05 37.98 21.84
CA ARG A 984 -10.81 38.09 23.28
C ARG A 984 -10.07 39.42 23.56
N PRO A 985 -10.64 40.35 24.34
CA PRO A 985 -9.91 41.53 24.81
C PRO A 985 -8.81 41.18 25.80
#